data_AF-A0A2W7IUL9-F1
#
_entry.id   AF-A0A2W7IUL9-F1
#
_cell.length_a   1.000
_cell.length_b   1.000
_cell.length_c   1.000
_cell.angle_alpha   90.00
_cell.angle_beta   90.00
_cell.angle_gamma   90.00
#
_symmetry.space_group_name_H-M   'P 1'
#
loop_
_entity.id
_entity.type
_entity.pdbx_description
1 polymer ?
#
loop_
_entity_poly.entity_id
_entity_poly.type
_entity_poly.pdbx_seq_one_letter_code
_entity_poly.pdbx_strand_id
1 'polypeptide(L)'
;MLFDGAVAATVADTAQADTHTTADAVKAPTADKSVASKDTHGQADATPTPTPVAVPGQSVVFVDSRVKDANSLLKGVAPGTQVVQLDAGKDGLQQIADYLDTHQGISSVQIIAHGNAGDLWLGNSYLSADNVAARSAVLAEIGKDMNVGGDIMIYGCYTAEGERGLSFVDSLAQLTGRDIAASSNRTGVGGDWNLEIATGNIESANVLSTTAMSEYQWGLATWTATNNANTGVGSLRAALASAQNGDIVTFSTGMTVQLTSELLINKNVYVDGDLNNDGVADVTLDGQYKTRVVEVASGSTVTLDGLVITRGLVAGNGGNGGYGATGAMAGGIFNAGNLTLKNVTVTSNAASGGGGGGGVTGAFYGGGGGGGGGLGGQGGGHGGSAGPGTGTLGGQAGSGGVGGYGGGYDATHMGGRGGSTTGGAGGVGVSYYSNGGNGATATNGTISIGGGGGGAGWDKVGGAGGNAVGGIYNASSGTITVIGTSTISNNIGAGGGGGGGGGQGSNASNGGIGGRGVGAIWNKGTLLITAANFAALAGNAAASGAGGTAQGGGSTGTSPTSFSTIYNDGGVLNTAYSPPPTATIVVADTTLSIGETSLVTITFSEAVTGFTNADLTIPNGTLSAVSSSDGGITWTATFTPSASISDTTNVITLDNTGVINSLGTAGVGTTNSNNYTVDTVRPTATIVVADNALKVGETSLVTITFNEAVTGLTNADLTIANGTLTAVSSSDGGITWTGTFTPTASITDTTNLITLDNTGVSDLAGNAGSGTTDSNNYAIDTVRPTATIVVADTTLTASETSLVTITFSEAVSGFTNADLTIANGTLSAVSSSDGGITWTATFTPSASVNDTTNLITLNNTGVSDLAGNTGSGTTNSNNYMIDTVPPTATIVVADNALKIGETSLVTITFDQAVSGFTNADLT
;
A
#
# COMPACT_ATOMS: atom_id res chain seq x y z
N MET A 1 61.39 34.24 -14.50
CA MET A 1 62.38 33.28 -15.02
C MET A 1 62.16 31.96 -14.30
N LEU A 2 62.20 30.86 -15.07
CA LEU A 2 61.99 29.45 -14.69
C LEU A 2 62.78 29.00 -13.45
N PHE A 3 62.25 28.00 -12.73
CA PHE A 3 62.84 26.70 -12.31
C PHE A 3 61.77 26.01 -11.41
N ASP A 4 61.07 24.96 -11.85
CA ASP A 4 61.38 23.50 -11.79
C ASP A 4 61.69 22.96 -10.38
N GLY A 5 61.00 21.89 -10.01
CA GLY A 5 61.28 21.08 -8.83
C GLY A 5 60.17 20.05 -8.52
N ALA A 6 60.08 19.00 -9.33
CA ALA A 6 59.30 17.79 -9.02
C ALA A 6 59.81 17.09 -7.75
N VAL A 7 58.91 16.60 -6.90
CA VAL A 7 59.24 15.60 -5.85
C VAL A 7 58.15 14.53 -5.83
N ALA A 8 58.59 13.31 -6.17
CA ALA A 8 57.89 12.07 -5.95
C ALA A 8 57.84 11.75 -4.45
N ALA A 9 56.67 11.36 -3.95
CA ALA A 9 56.53 10.75 -2.63
C ALA A 9 56.27 9.26 -2.79
N THR A 10 57.32 8.47 -2.58
CA THR A 10 57.26 7.05 -2.24
C THR A 10 56.71 6.90 -0.82
N VAL A 11 55.63 6.15 -0.65
CA VAL A 11 55.18 5.71 0.68
C VAL A 11 55.56 4.23 0.81
N ALA A 12 56.53 3.99 1.68
CA ALA A 12 56.92 2.66 2.12
C ALA A 12 55.94 2.19 3.21
N ASP A 13 55.34 1.05 2.92
CA ASP A 13 55.09 -0.10 3.80
C ASP A 13 55.33 0.10 5.31
N THR A 14 54.23 0.04 6.08
CA THR A 14 54.22 -0.53 7.43
C THR A 14 52.94 -1.35 7.60
N ALA A 15 52.96 -2.57 7.09
CA ALA A 15 52.10 -3.64 7.59
C ALA A 15 52.61 -4.12 8.96
N GLN A 16 51.76 -4.11 9.98
CA GLN A 16 51.85 -5.11 11.04
C GLN A 16 50.46 -5.51 11.51
N ALA A 17 50.33 -6.83 11.68
CA ALA A 17 49.13 -7.62 11.76
C ALA A 17 48.41 -7.53 13.11
N ASP A 18 47.08 -7.48 13.06
CA ASP A 18 46.24 -8.01 14.12
C ASP A 18 45.59 -9.31 13.62
N THR A 19 45.97 -10.38 14.29
CA THR A 19 45.52 -11.75 14.10
C THR A 19 44.08 -11.89 14.58
N HIS A 20 43.13 -12.04 13.67
CA HIS A 20 41.84 -12.64 13.98
C HIS A 20 41.82 -14.11 13.52
N THR A 21 41.61 -14.97 14.50
CA THR A 21 41.45 -16.42 14.37
C THR A 21 40.30 -16.76 13.43
N THR A 22 40.56 -17.70 12.52
CA THR A 22 39.58 -18.38 11.65
C THR A 22 38.42 -18.93 12.48
N ALA A 23 37.23 -18.34 12.33
CA ALA A 23 35.96 -18.95 12.72
C ALA A 23 35.31 -19.60 11.50
N ASP A 24 34.64 -20.72 11.76
CA ASP A 24 34.28 -21.79 10.85
C ASP A 24 33.58 -21.41 9.54
N ALA A 25 33.84 -22.25 8.53
CA ALA A 25 33.24 -22.23 7.21
C ALA A 25 31.70 -22.24 7.29
N VAL A 26 31.07 -21.11 6.97
CA VAL A 26 29.62 -21.00 6.82
C VAL A 26 29.19 -21.74 5.55
N LYS A 27 28.41 -22.80 5.76
CA LYS A 27 27.80 -23.65 4.75
C LYS A 27 26.73 -22.87 3.98
N ALA A 28 26.65 -23.09 2.66
CA ALA A 28 25.59 -22.53 1.82
C ALA A 28 24.19 -22.94 2.33
N PRO A 29 23.17 -22.07 2.23
CA PRO A 29 21.80 -22.44 2.56
C PRO A 29 21.36 -23.54 1.59
N THR A 30 21.06 -24.71 2.15
CA THR A 30 20.48 -25.83 1.42
C THR A 30 19.03 -25.52 1.08
N ALA A 31 18.60 -25.92 -0.12
CA ALA A 31 17.22 -25.88 -0.59
C ALA A 31 16.33 -26.88 0.16
N ASP A 32 16.21 -26.75 1.47
CA ASP A 32 15.29 -27.55 2.28
C ASP A 32 14.27 -26.64 2.94
N LYS A 33 13.00 -26.89 2.62
CA LYS A 33 11.87 -26.10 3.10
C LYS A 33 11.59 -26.45 4.56
N SER A 34 11.99 -25.58 5.50
CA SER A 34 11.40 -25.60 6.84
C SER A 34 10.08 -24.82 6.82
N VAL A 35 9.03 -25.45 7.33
CA VAL A 35 7.74 -24.79 7.61
C VAL A 35 7.96 -23.82 8.77
N ALA A 36 7.62 -22.54 8.58
CA ALA A 36 7.81 -21.47 9.56
C ALA A 36 7.03 -21.76 10.88
N SER A 37 7.70 -21.59 12.03
CA SER A 37 7.06 -21.56 13.34
C SER A 37 6.51 -20.15 13.63
N LYS A 38 5.33 -20.07 14.26
CA LYS A 38 4.66 -18.82 14.67
C LYS A 38 5.15 -18.27 16.02
N ASP A 39 6.39 -18.57 16.40
CA ASP A 39 6.89 -18.22 17.73
C ASP A 39 7.53 -16.82 17.72
N THR A 40 7.08 -15.96 18.64
CA THR A 40 7.78 -14.74 19.02
C THR A 40 9.22 -15.12 19.39
N HIS A 41 10.20 -14.55 18.68
CA HIS A 41 11.60 -14.85 18.98
C HIS A 41 11.97 -14.21 20.32
N GLY A 42 12.23 -15.06 21.31
CA GLY A 42 12.55 -14.63 22.66
C GLY A 42 13.92 -13.94 22.70
N GLN A 43 13.93 -12.66 23.06
CA GLN A 43 15.14 -11.97 23.51
C GLN A 43 15.74 -12.69 24.71
N ALA A 44 17.08 -12.78 24.75
CA ALA A 44 17.81 -13.35 25.88
C ALA A 44 17.60 -12.48 27.15
N ASP A 45 16.98 -13.07 28.16
CA ASP A 45 16.90 -12.68 29.58
C ASP A 45 17.29 -11.23 29.93
N ALA A 46 16.38 -10.29 29.66
CA ALA A 46 16.25 -9.06 30.43
C ALA A 46 14.90 -9.09 31.17
N THR A 47 14.90 -8.78 32.47
CA THR A 47 13.70 -8.77 33.34
C THR A 47 12.54 -8.01 32.69
N PRO A 48 11.31 -8.58 32.62
CA PRO A 48 10.22 -8.01 31.85
C PRO A 48 9.73 -6.72 32.51
N THR A 49 10.04 -5.59 31.89
CA THR A 49 9.28 -4.35 32.10
C THR A 49 8.02 -4.50 31.26
N PRO A 50 6.80 -4.21 31.78
CA PRO A 50 5.59 -4.36 30.99
C PRO A 50 5.70 -3.47 29.74
N THR A 51 5.60 -4.09 28.57
CA THR A 51 5.54 -3.39 27.28
C THR A 51 4.35 -2.43 27.32
N PRO A 52 4.52 -1.13 27.03
CA PRO A 52 3.40 -0.19 26.99
C PRO A 52 2.37 -0.63 25.96
N VAL A 53 1.09 -0.67 26.32
CA VAL A 53 0.00 -0.89 25.35
C VAL A 53 -0.04 0.29 24.38
N ALA A 54 -0.08 0.01 23.08
CA ALA A 54 -0.12 1.01 22.02
C ALA A 54 -1.23 2.05 22.26
N VAL A 55 -0.86 3.34 22.24
CA VAL A 55 -1.85 4.42 22.19
C VAL A 55 -2.45 4.47 20.77
N PRO A 56 -3.78 4.32 20.61
CA PRO A 56 -4.41 4.35 19.29
C PRO A 56 -4.07 5.62 18.50
N GLY A 57 -3.89 5.50 17.19
CA GLY A 57 -3.45 6.58 16.33
C GLY A 57 -3.58 6.28 14.85
N GLN A 58 -3.02 7.16 14.02
CA GLN A 58 -3.03 7.05 12.56
C GLN A 58 -1.93 6.08 12.08
N SER A 59 -2.12 5.56 10.86
CA SER A 59 -1.15 4.73 10.15
C SER A 59 -0.49 5.50 9.02
N VAL A 60 0.80 5.27 8.79
CA VAL A 60 1.53 5.77 7.62
C VAL A 60 2.27 4.64 6.91
N VAL A 61 2.27 4.66 5.58
CA VAL A 61 3.04 3.77 4.72
C VAL A 61 4.13 4.58 4.03
N PHE A 62 5.38 4.24 4.31
CA PHE A 62 6.53 4.68 3.53
C PHE A 62 6.82 3.64 2.45
N VAL A 63 6.92 4.06 1.20
CA VAL A 63 7.37 3.21 0.10
C VAL A 63 8.68 3.73 -0.48
N ASP A 64 9.68 2.88 -0.57
CA ASP A 64 10.93 3.22 -1.24
C ASP A 64 10.68 3.41 -2.75
N SER A 65 11.23 4.46 -3.35
CA SER A 65 11.02 4.77 -4.77
C SER A 65 11.51 3.69 -5.74
N ARG A 66 12.38 2.77 -5.31
CA ARG A 66 12.84 1.64 -6.13
C ARG A 66 11.84 0.48 -6.14
N VAL A 67 10.84 0.48 -5.25
CA VAL A 67 9.76 -0.51 -5.26
C VAL A 67 9.02 -0.44 -6.59
N LYS A 68 9.19 -1.48 -7.40
CA LYS A 68 8.69 -1.50 -8.76
C LYS A 68 7.17 -1.65 -8.80
N ASP A 69 6.50 -0.78 -9.55
CA ASP A 69 5.03 -0.76 -9.61
C ASP A 69 4.39 -0.60 -8.20
N ALA A 70 5.08 0.12 -7.30
CA ALA A 70 4.55 0.52 -6.00
C ALA A 70 3.13 1.08 -6.11
N ASN A 71 2.83 1.82 -7.18
CA ASN A 71 1.50 2.37 -7.44
C ASN A 71 0.40 1.30 -7.44
N SER A 72 0.64 0.11 -8.01
CA SER A 72 -0.37 -0.95 -8.00
C SER A 72 -0.58 -1.55 -6.62
N LEU A 73 0.45 -1.57 -5.78
CA LEU A 73 0.35 -2.00 -4.39
C LEU A 73 -0.37 -0.95 -3.53
N LEU A 74 -0.03 0.33 -3.74
CA LEU A 74 -0.61 1.46 -3.00
C LEU A 74 -2.10 1.70 -3.29
N LYS A 75 -2.63 1.17 -4.40
CA LYS A 75 -4.10 1.12 -4.67
C LYS A 75 -4.87 0.41 -3.57
N GLY A 76 -4.25 -0.54 -2.87
CA GLY A 76 -4.89 -1.31 -1.81
C GLY A 76 -4.72 -0.74 -0.41
N VAL A 77 -4.08 0.42 -0.24
CA VAL A 77 -3.86 0.99 1.09
C VAL A 77 -5.20 1.34 1.72
N ALA A 78 -5.36 0.97 3.00
CA ALA A 78 -6.56 1.15 3.77
C ALA A 78 -6.91 2.65 3.89
N PRO A 79 -8.20 3.00 3.78
CA PRO A 79 -8.70 4.33 4.10
C PRO A 79 -8.07 4.98 5.34
N GLY A 80 -7.78 6.28 5.27
CA GLY A 80 -7.20 7.04 6.39
C GLY A 80 -5.73 6.76 6.67
N THR A 81 -5.06 5.90 5.90
CA THR A 81 -3.61 5.67 6.00
C THR A 81 -2.86 6.67 5.13
N GLN A 82 -1.89 7.38 5.72
CA GLN A 82 -1.03 8.31 5.01
C GLN A 82 -0.02 7.55 4.14
N VAL A 83 0.26 8.02 2.92
CA VAL A 83 1.23 7.38 2.00
C VAL A 83 2.34 8.36 1.67
N VAL A 84 3.59 7.94 1.88
CA VAL A 84 4.78 8.73 1.64
C VAL A 84 5.73 7.93 0.75
N GLN A 85 6.09 8.48 -0.41
CA GLN A 85 7.13 7.90 -1.24
C GLN A 85 8.48 8.50 -0.85
N LEU A 86 9.44 7.65 -0.48
CA LEU A 86 10.79 8.09 -0.14
C LEU A 86 11.56 8.46 -1.41
N ASP A 87 12.20 9.62 -1.39
CA ASP A 87 13.07 10.11 -2.44
C ASP A 87 14.36 9.28 -2.49
N ALA A 88 14.69 8.71 -3.66
CA ALA A 88 15.88 7.92 -3.89
C ALA A 88 17.19 8.69 -3.60
N GLY A 89 17.22 10.00 -3.82
CA GLY A 89 18.44 10.81 -3.70
C GLY A 89 18.74 11.28 -2.29
N LYS A 90 17.87 10.98 -1.32
CA LYS A 90 17.98 11.43 0.08
C LYS A 90 18.07 10.24 1.01
N ASP A 91 18.57 10.51 2.21
CA ASP A 91 18.64 9.50 3.26
C ASP A 91 17.22 9.08 3.68
N GLY A 92 16.84 7.83 3.40
CA GLY A 92 15.47 7.37 3.64
C GLY A 92 15.07 7.33 5.11
N LEU A 93 16.01 7.05 6.01
CA LEU A 93 15.72 7.10 7.45
C LEU A 93 15.48 8.54 7.92
N GLN A 94 16.26 9.50 7.40
CA GLN A 94 16.03 10.90 7.74
C GLN A 94 14.69 11.40 7.21
N GLN A 95 14.30 10.99 6.00
CA GLN A 95 12.98 11.33 5.45
C GLN A 95 11.82 10.82 6.31
N ILE A 96 11.94 9.60 6.84
CA ILE A 96 10.94 9.04 7.77
C ILE A 96 10.91 9.88 9.06
N ALA A 97 12.08 10.19 9.64
CA ALA A 97 12.18 11.01 10.85
C ALA A 97 11.56 12.40 10.65
N ASP A 98 11.95 13.10 9.58
CA ASP A 98 11.46 14.44 9.25
C ASP A 98 9.93 14.46 9.03
N TYR A 99 9.37 13.40 8.42
CA TYR A 99 7.93 13.28 8.25
C TYR A 99 7.22 13.11 9.59
N LEU A 100 7.72 12.22 10.45
CA LEU A 100 7.10 11.91 11.75
C LEU A 100 7.20 13.10 12.73
N ASP A 101 8.28 13.88 12.72
CA ASP A 101 8.43 15.08 13.56
C ASP A 101 7.25 16.07 13.36
N THR A 102 6.78 16.22 12.12
CA THR A 102 5.65 17.11 11.81
C THR A 102 4.27 16.44 11.83
N HIS A 103 4.19 15.11 12.00
CA HIS A 103 2.94 14.33 11.97
C HIS A 103 2.78 13.52 13.26
N GLN A 104 2.21 14.16 14.27
CA GLN A 104 1.99 13.57 15.59
C GLN A 104 0.79 12.60 15.61
N GLY A 105 0.78 11.66 16.55
CA GLY A 105 -0.33 10.72 16.73
C GLY A 105 -0.26 9.48 15.84
N ILE A 106 0.92 9.15 15.30
CA ILE A 106 1.15 7.95 14.49
C ILE A 106 1.36 6.76 15.42
N SER A 107 0.52 5.73 15.31
CA SER A 107 0.65 4.47 16.05
C SER A 107 1.19 3.33 15.20
N SER A 108 1.18 3.47 13.87
CA SER A 108 1.67 2.43 12.95
C SER A 108 2.48 3.04 11.80
N VAL A 109 3.70 2.56 11.63
CA VAL A 109 4.57 2.85 10.49
C VAL A 109 4.75 1.58 9.68
N GLN A 110 4.39 1.62 8.40
CA GLN A 110 4.63 0.52 7.46
C GLN A 110 5.69 0.94 6.48
N ILE A 111 6.68 0.08 6.25
CA ILE A 111 7.78 0.34 5.34
C ILE A 111 7.74 -0.72 4.26
N ILE A 112 7.46 -0.30 3.02
CA ILE A 112 7.51 -1.13 1.84
C ILE A 112 8.80 -0.79 1.12
N ALA A 113 9.75 -1.70 1.18
CA ALA A 113 11.08 -1.48 0.67
C ALA A 113 11.68 -2.80 0.21
N HIS A 114 12.74 -2.71 -0.57
CA HIS A 114 13.48 -3.92 -0.89
C HIS A 114 14.38 -4.34 0.29
N GLY A 115 14.38 -5.63 0.60
CA GLY A 115 15.15 -6.22 1.69
C GLY A 115 15.97 -7.44 1.28
N ASN A 116 16.82 -7.87 2.22
CA ASN A 116 17.50 -9.17 2.25
C ASN A 116 17.83 -9.53 3.73
N ALA A 117 18.39 -10.71 4.01
CA ALA A 117 18.77 -11.16 5.36
C ALA A 117 19.59 -10.10 6.16
N GLY A 118 18.90 -9.39 7.06
CA GLY A 118 19.46 -8.34 7.90
C GLY A 118 19.77 -7.02 7.18
N ASP A 119 19.14 -6.75 6.03
CA ASP A 119 19.38 -5.58 5.21
C ASP A 119 18.07 -4.94 4.71
N LEU A 120 18.03 -3.61 4.61
CA LEU A 120 16.90 -2.83 4.12
C LEU A 120 17.37 -1.59 3.34
N TRP A 121 16.73 -1.33 2.21
CA TRP A 121 17.05 -0.22 1.32
C TRP A 121 16.00 0.90 1.41
N LEU A 122 16.41 2.10 1.83
CA LEU A 122 15.53 3.27 2.04
C LEU A 122 16.15 4.55 1.46
N GLY A 123 15.60 5.09 0.37
CA GLY A 123 16.20 6.22 -0.35
C GLY A 123 17.61 5.87 -0.83
N ASN A 124 18.61 6.70 -0.57
CA ASN A 124 20.02 6.34 -0.81
C ASN A 124 20.69 5.61 0.39
N SER A 125 19.92 5.29 1.43
CA SER A 125 20.43 4.62 2.63
C SER A 125 20.35 3.10 2.50
N TYR A 126 21.49 2.44 2.68
CA TYR A 126 21.58 1.00 2.92
C TYR A 126 21.69 0.75 4.42
N LEU A 127 20.61 0.28 5.03
CA LEU A 127 20.56 -0.08 6.45
C LEU A 127 20.78 -1.58 6.58
N SER A 128 21.72 -2.01 7.43
CA SER A 128 22.05 -3.42 7.61
C SER A 128 22.43 -3.75 9.03
N ALA A 129 22.46 -5.05 9.36
CA ALA A 129 22.97 -5.56 10.64
C ALA A 129 24.38 -5.03 10.98
N ASP A 130 25.21 -4.76 9.97
CA ASP A 130 26.58 -4.30 10.16
C ASP A 130 26.68 -2.80 10.47
N ASN A 131 25.67 -2.00 10.10
CA ASN A 131 25.73 -0.55 10.21
C ASN A 131 24.59 0.08 11.05
N VAL A 132 23.59 -0.69 11.47
CA VAL A 132 22.40 -0.20 12.20
C VAL A 132 22.75 0.57 13.48
N ALA A 133 23.77 0.14 14.22
CA ALA A 133 24.23 0.83 15.43
C ALA A 133 24.73 2.26 15.18
N ALA A 134 25.36 2.50 14.02
CA ALA A 134 25.83 3.83 13.62
C ALA A 134 24.67 4.78 13.26
N ARG A 135 23.46 4.25 13.08
CA ARG A 135 22.24 4.98 12.72
C ARG A 135 21.32 5.23 13.93
N SER A 136 21.82 4.98 15.15
CA SER A 136 21.06 5.07 16.40
C SER A 136 20.37 6.42 16.65
N ALA A 137 20.99 7.55 16.29
CA ALA A 137 20.41 8.87 16.53
C ALA A 137 19.09 9.09 15.76
N VAL A 138 19.09 8.85 14.44
CA VAL A 138 17.89 9.01 13.61
C VAL A 138 16.82 7.97 13.92
N LEU A 139 17.21 6.74 14.27
CA LEU A 139 16.26 5.70 14.70
C LEU A 139 15.57 6.08 16.02
N ALA A 140 16.29 6.71 16.95
CA ALA A 140 15.71 7.21 18.20
C ALA A 140 14.72 8.37 17.96
N GLU A 141 14.98 9.24 16.97
CA GLU A 141 14.03 10.30 16.56
C GLU A 141 12.73 9.72 16.02
N ILE A 142 12.82 8.79 15.05
CA ILE A 142 11.66 8.06 14.51
C ILE A 142 10.81 7.46 15.64
N GLY A 143 11.48 6.78 16.59
CA GLY A 143 10.84 6.23 17.76
C GLY A 143 10.11 7.27 18.60
N LYS A 144 10.82 8.36 18.95
CA LYS A 144 10.32 9.44 19.82
C LYS A 144 9.06 10.12 19.26
N ASP A 145 8.96 10.27 17.94
CA ASP A 145 7.86 10.97 17.28
C ASP A 145 6.64 10.07 16.97
N MET A 146 6.78 8.75 17.15
CA MET A 146 5.65 7.82 17.18
C MET A 146 4.99 7.76 18.57
N ASN A 147 3.72 7.37 18.61
CA ASN A 147 3.01 7.08 19.85
C ASN A 147 3.72 6.01 20.67
N VAL A 148 3.58 6.10 22.01
CA VAL A 148 4.09 5.08 22.93
C VAL A 148 3.44 3.73 22.60
N GLY A 149 4.28 2.71 22.42
CA GLY A 149 3.85 1.35 22.02
C GLY A 149 3.47 1.23 20.55
N GLY A 150 3.79 2.21 19.69
CA GLY A 150 3.52 2.11 18.25
C GLY A 150 4.37 1.04 17.54
N ASP A 151 3.85 0.55 16.42
CA ASP A 151 4.42 -0.56 15.64
C ASP A 151 5.13 -0.08 14.37
N ILE A 152 6.26 -0.72 14.04
CA ILE A 152 6.92 -0.59 12.74
C ILE A 152 6.88 -1.94 12.00
N MET A 153 6.16 -1.98 10.88
CA MET A 153 6.00 -3.15 10.03
C MET A 153 6.83 -3.01 8.76
N ILE A 154 7.79 -3.91 8.56
CA ILE A 154 8.76 -3.85 7.45
C ILE A 154 8.45 -4.95 6.43
N TYR A 155 7.82 -4.54 5.33
CA TYR A 155 7.58 -5.36 4.15
C TYR A 155 8.78 -5.27 3.21
N GLY A 156 9.74 -6.17 3.43
CA GLY A 156 10.90 -6.37 2.56
C GLY A 156 11.34 -7.83 2.62
N CYS A 157 11.62 -8.43 1.46
CA CYS A 157 11.94 -9.85 1.39
C CYS A 157 13.12 -10.19 2.32
N TYR A 158 12.97 -11.26 3.09
CA TYR A 158 14.02 -11.88 3.90
C TYR A 158 14.65 -10.95 4.96
N THR A 159 14.09 -9.78 5.23
CA THR A 159 14.68 -8.78 6.16
C THR A 159 15.04 -9.39 7.51
N ALA A 160 14.20 -10.29 8.02
CA ALA A 160 14.37 -11.00 9.29
C ALA A 160 14.88 -12.45 9.14
N GLU A 161 15.40 -12.84 7.97
CA GLU A 161 15.87 -14.21 7.73
C GLU A 161 17.18 -14.52 8.48
N GLY A 162 17.17 -15.63 9.21
CA GLY A 162 18.35 -16.17 9.90
C GLY A 162 18.86 -15.32 11.06
N GLU A 163 19.95 -15.77 11.71
CA GLU A 163 20.52 -15.09 12.88
C GLU A 163 20.86 -13.62 12.62
N ARG A 164 21.32 -13.31 11.39
CA ARG A 164 21.63 -11.95 10.96
C ARG A 164 20.38 -11.07 10.89
N GLY A 165 19.30 -11.56 10.26
CA GLY A 165 18.03 -10.85 10.17
C GLY A 165 17.38 -10.64 11.54
N LEU A 166 17.41 -11.66 12.40
CA LEU A 166 16.92 -11.55 13.77
C LEU A 166 17.67 -10.47 14.57
N SER A 167 19.00 -10.49 14.55
CA SER A 167 19.82 -9.47 15.21
C SER A 167 19.58 -8.06 14.67
N PHE A 168 19.26 -7.93 13.38
CA PHE A 168 18.92 -6.66 12.76
C PHE A 168 17.60 -6.11 13.27
N VAL A 169 16.54 -6.94 13.29
CA VAL A 169 15.21 -6.57 13.80
C VAL A 169 15.27 -6.21 15.29
N ASP A 170 16.01 -6.99 16.10
CA ASP A 170 16.24 -6.69 17.52
C ASP A 170 16.91 -5.33 17.72
N SER A 171 17.91 -5.01 16.90
CA SER A 171 18.63 -3.73 16.96
C SER A 171 17.72 -2.57 16.59
N LEU A 172 16.85 -2.74 15.57
CA LEU A 172 15.86 -1.72 15.21
C LEU A 172 14.90 -1.45 16.37
N ALA A 173 14.35 -2.50 16.98
CA ALA A 173 13.42 -2.38 18.11
C ALA A 173 14.06 -1.68 19.31
N GLN A 174 15.31 -2.04 19.63
CA GLN A 174 16.05 -1.41 20.72
C GLN A 174 16.33 0.08 20.46
N LEU A 175 16.68 0.44 19.23
CA LEU A 175 17.09 1.80 18.88
C LEU A 175 15.91 2.75 18.67
N THR A 176 14.77 2.26 18.18
CA THR A 176 13.53 3.04 18.06
C THR A 176 12.70 3.03 19.36
N GLY A 177 12.84 2.00 20.20
CA GLY A 177 11.93 1.79 21.33
C GLY A 177 10.48 1.51 20.89
N ARG A 178 10.32 0.90 19.71
CA ARG A 178 9.05 0.52 19.09
C ARG A 178 9.06 -0.97 18.76
N ASP A 179 7.88 -1.56 18.71
CA ASP A 179 7.72 -2.97 18.36
C ASP A 179 7.91 -3.10 16.84
N ILE A 180 8.76 -4.05 16.42
CA ILE A 180 9.12 -4.22 15.01
C ILE A 180 8.63 -5.57 14.51
N ALA A 181 7.94 -5.57 13.37
CA ALA A 181 7.64 -6.78 12.60
C ALA A 181 8.34 -6.75 11.24
N ALA A 182 8.86 -7.89 10.79
CA ALA A 182 9.53 -7.99 9.49
C ALA A 182 9.39 -9.39 8.89
N SER A 183 9.45 -9.48 7.56
CA SER A 183 9.36 -10.76 6.85
C SER A 183 10.68 -11.51 6.92
N SER A 184 10.60 -12.81 7.21
CA SER A 184 11.71 -13.78 7.18
C SER A 184 11.82 -14.51 5.85
N ASN A 185 10.87 -14.30 4.93
CA ASN A 185 10.81 -14.98 3.64
C ASN A 185 10.53 -13.95 2.52
N ARG A 186 10.19 -14.43 1.33
CA ARG A 186 9.92 -13.57 0.18
C ARG A 186 8.60 -12.82 0.38
N THR A 187 8.64 -11.49 0.26
CA THR A 187 7.45 -10.62 0.24
C THR A 187 7.03 -10.26 -1.19
N GLY A 188 5.75 -10.43 -1.52
CA GLY A 188 5.20 -10.18 -2.86
C GLY A 188 5.18 -11.42 -3.76
N VAL A 189 5.43 -11.26 -5.07
CA VAL A 189 5.27 -12.37 -6.03
C VAL A 189 6.22 -13.54 -5.72
N GLY A 190 5.67 -14.75 -5.69
CA GLY A 190 6.43 -15.97 -5.33
C GLY A 190 6.69 -16.14 -3.83
N GLY A 191 6.12 -15.27 -2.99
CA GLY A 191 6.14 -15.34 -1.54
C GLY A 191 4.77 -15.03 -0.94
N ASP A 192 4.72 -14.37 0.21
CA ASP A 192 3.48 -13.87 0.81
C ASP A 192 3.65 -12.45 1.38
N TRP A 193 2.75 -11.99 2.24
CA TRP A 193 2.79 -10.66 2.85
C TRP A 193 2.76 -10.71 4.38
N ASN A 194 3.02 -11.90 4.94
CA ASN A 194 3.09 -12.09 6.37
C ASN A 194 4.44 -11.57 6.89
N LEU A 195 4.42 -11.03 8.10
CA LEU A 195 5.62 -10.66 8.84
C LEU A 195 5.80 -11.72 9.93
N GLU A 196 6.68 -12.69 9.69
CA GLU A 196 6.79 -13.85 10.58
C GLU A 196 7.57 -13.55 11.87
N ILE A 197 8.43 -12.53 11.83
CA ILE A 197 9.26 -12.15 12.96
C ILE A 197 8.74 -10.85 13.54
N ALA A 198 8.52 -10.84 14.85
CA ALA A 198 8.15 -9.67 15.61
C ALA A 198 8.97 -9.57 16.89
N THR A 199 9.25 -8.34 17.29
CA THR A 199 9.79 -7.95 18.59
C THR A 199 8.70 -7.17 19.31
N GLY A 200 8.31 -7.59 20.52
CA GLY A 200 7.15 -7.04 21.22
C GLY A 200 5.81 -7.60 20.72
N ASN A 201 4.72 -6.86 20.96
CA ASN A 201 3.37 -7.23 20.52
C ASN A 201 2.97 -6.33 19.36
N ILE A 202 2.51 -6.90 18.25
CA ILE A 202 2.06 -6.13 17.09
C ILE A 202 0.54 -6.01 17.15
N GLU A 203 0.04 -4.84 17.54
CA GLU A 203 -1.40 -4.57 17.60
C GLU A 203 -1.96 -3.98 16.30
N SER A 204 -1.09 -3.39 15.47
CA SER A 204 -1.46 -2.74 14.21
C SER A 204 -1.81 -3.75 13.11
N ALA A 205 -2.85 -3.46 12.33
CA ALA A 205 -3.23 -4.25 11.16
C ALA A 205 -2.41 -3.86 9.92
N ASN A 206 -2.19 -4.83 9.02
CA ASN A 206 -1.67 -4.55 7.67
C ASN A 206 -2.64 -3.60 6.94
N VAL A 207 -2.12 -2.50 6.39
CA VAL A 207 -2.96 -1.53 5.67
C VAL A 207 -3.11 -1.87 4.19
N LEU A 208 -2.37 -2.83 3.65
CA LEU A 208 -2.51 -3.27 2.26
C LEU A 208 -3.67 -4.26 2.11
N SER A 209 -4.55 -4.03 1.15
CA SER A 209 -5.67 -4.92 0.84
C SER A 209 -5.18 -6.25 0.27
N THR A 210 -5.94 -7.31 0.53
CA THR A 210 -5.65 -8.66 0.02
C THR A 210 -5.61 -8.69 -1.51
N THR A 211 -6.45 -7.91 -2.19
CA THR A 211 -6.44 -7.78 -3.65
C THR A 211 -5.13 -7.17 -4.15
N ALA A 212 -4.72 -6.01 -3.63
CA ALA A 212 -3.48 -5.35 -4.08
C ALA A 212 -2.24 -6.22 -3.81
N MET A 213 -2.21 -6.88 -2.65
CA MET A 213 -1.17 -7.86 -2.31
C MET A 213 -1.12 -9.04 -3.29
N SER A 214 -2.28 -9.53 -3.76
CA SER A 214 -2.37 -10.66 -4.70
C SER A 214 -2.08 -10.29 -6.16
N GLU A 215 -2.36 -9.05 -6.56
CA GLU A 215 -2.15 -8.54 -7.92
C GLU A 215 -0.74 -8.01 -8.16
N TYR A 216 0.02 -7.72 -7.10
CA TYR A 216 1.39 -7.23 -7.22
C TYR A 216 2.33 -8.26 -7.88
N GLN A 217 2.83 -7.93 -9.07
CA GLN A 217 3.59 -8.86 -9.92
C GLN A 217 5.10 -8.86 -9.66
N TRP A 218 5.58 -8.17 -8.62
CA TRP A 218 7.01 -8.03 -8.31
C TRP A 218 7.33 -8.57 -6.92
N GLY A 219 8.60 -8.93 -6.69
CA GLY A 219 9.10 -9.27 -5.35
C GLY A 219 9.77 -8.06 -4.74
N LEU A 220 9.67 -7.89 -3.42
CA LEU A 220 10.41 -6.87 -2.68
C LEU A 220 11.84 -7.33 -2.33
N ALA A 221 12.42 -8.15 -3.20
CA ALA A 221 13.76 -8.72 -3.01
C ALA A 221 14.77 -7.83 -3.73
N THR A 222 15.82 -7.45 -3.00
CA THR A 222 17.02 -6.88 -3.60
C THR A 222 18.19 -7.78 -3.29
N TRP A 223 18.85 -8.22 -4.35
CA TRP A 223 20.08 -8.99 -4.22
C TRP A 223 21.27 -8.05 -4.30
N THR A 224 21.88 -7.80 -3.15
CA THR A 224 23.02 -6.89 -3.03
C THR A 224 24.33 -7.63 -3.30
N ALA A 225 25.10 -7.15 -4.27
CA ALA A 225 26.51 -7.47 -4.36
C ALA A 225 27.28 -6.71 -3.26
N THR A 226 27.81 -7.47 -2.31
CA THR A 226 28.55 -6.93 -1.15
C THR A 226 30.06 -6.86 -1.38
N ASN A 227 30.55 -7.44 -2.47
CA ASN A 227 31.96 -7.35 -2.86
C ASN A 227 32.14 -7.35 -4.38
N ASN A 228 33.37 -7.03 -4.80
CA ASN A 228 33.74 -6.86 -6.20
C ASN A 228 34.38 -8.11 -6.85
N ALA A 229 34.27 -9.28 -6.21
CA ALA A 229 34.83 -10.51 -6.74
C ALA A 229 34.09 -10.99 -7.99
N ASN A 230 34.79 -11.68 -8.91
CA ASN A 230 34.16 -12.23 -10.12
C ASN A 230 33.10 -13.29 -9.80
N THR A 231 33.33 -14.10 -8.76
CA THR A 231 32.48 -15.24 -8.34
C THR A 231 32.57 -15.42 -6.83
N GLY A 232 31.62 -16.17 -6.25
CA GLY A 232 31.59 -16.51 -4.83
C GLY A 232 30.52 -15.72 -4.08
N VAL A 233 30.37 -16.00 -2.79
CA VAL A 233 29.38 -15.34 -1.93
C VAL A 233 29.61 -13.82 -1.94
N GLY A 234 28.53 -13.06 -2.03
CA GLY A 234 28.56 -11.59 -2.10
C GLY A 234 28.94 -10.99 -3.46
N SER A 235 29.33 -11.80 -4.45
CA SER A 235 29.59 -11.31 -5.81
C SER A 235 28.31 -10.97 -6.58
N LEU A 236 28.41 -10.10 -7.59
CA LEU A 236 27.32 -9.82 -8.54
C LEU A 236 26.76 -11.10 -9.19
N ARG A 237 27.60 -12.09 -9.48
CA ARG A 237 27.12 -13.37 -10.04
C ARG A 237 26.28 -14.16 -9.05
N ALA A 238 26.66 -14.18 -7.78
CA ALA A 238 25.86 -14.82 -6.76
C ALA A 238 24.52 -14.10 -6.59
N ALA A 239 24.53 -12.76 -6.58
CA ALA A 239 23.31 -11.95 -6.54
C ALA A 239 22.37 -12.24 -7.73
N LEU A 240 22.89 -12.23 -8.97
CA LEU A 240 22.13 -12.58 -10.17
C LEU A 240 21.66 -14.05 -10.18
N ALA A 241 22.45 -14.97 -9.62
CA ALA A 241 22.08 -16.37 -9.50
C ALA A 241 20.91 -16.58 -8.53
N SER A 242 20.87 -15.82 -7.43
CA SER A 242 19.78 -15.84 -6.46
C SER A 242 18.54 -15.07 -6.90
N ALA A 243 18.72 -14.02 -7.71
CA ALA A 243 17.63 -13.21 -8.26
C ALA A 243 16.58 -14.04 -9.00
N GLN A 244 15.32 -13.66 -8.90
CA GLN A 244 14.22 -14.19 -9.70
C GLN A 244 13.78 -13.16 -10.75
N ASN A 245 12.91 -13.58 -11.67
CA ASN A 245 12.31 -12.65 -12.62
C ASN A 245 11.49 -11.60 -11.85
N GLY A 246 11.81 -10.34 -12.09
CA GLY A 246 11.23 -9.18 -11.43
C GLY A 246 12.09 -8.55 -10.35
N ASP A 247 13.17 -9.22 -9.92
CA ASP A 247 14.00 -8.75 -8.82
C ASP A 247 14.94 -7.60 -9.25
N ILE A 248 15.35 -6.83 -8.25
CA ILE A 248 16.43 -5.85 -8.36
C ILE A 248 17.73 -6.50 -7.86
N VAL A 249 18.81 -6.22 -8.57
CA VAL A 249 20.17 -6.56 -8.19
C VAL A 249 20.95 -5.27 -8.05
N THR A 250 21.49 -4.98 -6.87
CA THR A 250 22.19 -3.72 -6.58
C THR A 250 23.55 -3.98 -5.93
N PHE A 251 24.21 -2.93 -5.46
CA PHE A 251 25.54 -2.98 -4.85
C PHE A 251 25.53 -2.26 -3.51
N SER A 252 26.23 -2.82 -2.52
CA SER A 252 26.34 -2.22 -1.18
C SER A 252 27.05 -0.87 -1.15
N THR A 253 27.87 -0.59 -2.16
CA THR A 253 28.66 0.62 -2.33
C THR A 253 29.11 0.72 -3.78
N GLY A 254 29.53 1.91 -4.23
CA GLY A 254 30.24 2.07 -5.50
C GLY A 254 31.48 1.17 -5.54
N MET A 255 31.70 0.45 -6.65
CA MET A 255 32.77 -0.53 -6.77
C MET A 255 33.15 -0.86 -8.22
N THR A 256 34.33 -1.44 -8.41
CA THR A 256 34.76 -2.02 -9.70
C THR A 256 34.78 -3.53 -9.63
N VAL A 257 33.79 -4.19 -10.25
CA VAL A 257 33.70 -5.64 -10.38
C VAL A 257 34.66 -6.13 -11.46
N GLN A 258 35.70 -6.86 -11.04
CA GLN A 258 36.77 -7.34 -11.92
C GLN A 258 36.38 -8.69 -12.55
N LEU A 259 35.84 -8.67 -13.76
CA LEU A 259 35.38 -9.85 -14.47
C LEU A 259 36.54 -10.60 -15.13
N THR A 260 36.63 -11.91 -14.88
CA THR A 260 37.59 -12.82 -15.56
C THR A 260 36.91 -13.74 -16.56
N SER A 261 35.58 -13.69 -16.61
CA SER A 261 34.71 -14.40 -17.54
C SER A 261 33.49 -13.52 -17.83
N GLU A 262 32.75 -13.83 -18.88
CA GLU A 262 31.58 -13.05 -19.30
C GLU A 262 30.47 -13.06 -18.26
N LEU A 263 29.82 -11.92 -18.01
CA LEU A 263 28.64 -11.83 -17.17
C LEU A 263 27.37 -12.14 -17.96
N LEU A 264 26.86 -13.38 -17.84
CA LEU A 264 25.60 -13.79 -18.43
C LEU A 264 24.42 -13.31 -17.56
N ILE A 265 23.47 -12.62 -18.18
CA ILE A 265 22.18 -12.26 -17.58
C ILE A 265 21.07 -12.93 -18.40
N ASN A 266 20.39 -13.88 -17.77
CA ASN A 266 19.37 -14.74 -18.40
C ASN A 266 18.03 -14.71 -17.66
N LYS A 267 17.77 -13.63 -16.92
CA LYS A 267 16.56 -13.39 -16.12
C LYS A 267 16.01 -12.01 -16.41
N ASN A 268 14.74 -11.81 -16.11
CA ASN A 268 14.10 -10.50 -16.21
C ASN A 268 14.45 -9.70 -14.94
N VAL A 269 15.50 -8.89 -14.95
CA VAL A 269 16.01 -8.22 -13.75
C VAL A 269 16.34 -6.76 -14.00
N TYR A 270 16.35 -5.98 -12.92
CA TYR A 270 16.89 -4.62 -12.90
C TYR A 270 18.24 -4.66 -12.20
N VAL A 271 19.33 -4.30 -12.87
CA VAL A 271 20.66 -4.18 -12.26
C VAL A 271 20.93 -2.70 -12.02
N ASP A 272 20.87 -2.31 -10.75
CA ASP A 272 20.98 -0.93 -10.30
C ASP A 272 22.39 -0.64 -9.78
N GLY A 273 23.16 0.10 -10.58
CA GLY A 273 24.47 0.63 -10.20
C GLY A 273 24.49 2.15 -9.98
N ASP A 274 23.34 2.81 -10.05
CA ASP A 274 23.16 4.24 -9.73
C ASP A 274 22.67 4.35 -8.27
N LEU A 275 23.59 4.19 -7.31
CA LEU A 275 23.20 3.92 -5.92
C LEU A 275 22.56 5.13 -5.23
N ASN A 276 22.78 6.33 -5.77
CA ASN A 276 22.21 7.58 -5.31
C ASN A 276 21.15 8.16 -6.28
N ASN A 277 20.86 7.46 -7.39
CA ASN A 277 19.92 7.84 -8.44
C ASN A 277 20.16 9.28 -8.97
N ASP A 278 21.42 9.70 -9.06
CA ASP A 278 21.81 11.01 -9.58
C ASP A 278 22.03 11.02 -11.10
N GLY A 279 21.88 9.85 -11.74
CA GLY A 279 22.09 9.66 -13.16
C GLY A 279 23.56 9.46 -13.54
N VAL A 280 24.44 9.23 -12.57
CA VAL A 280 25.86 8.92 -12.75
C VAL A 280 26.12 7.48 -12.32
N ALA A 281 27.02 6.80 -13.02
CA ALA A 281 27.35 5.42 -12.72
C ALA A 281 28.31 5.32 -11.51
N ASP A 282 27.90 4.61 -10.45
CA ASP A 282 28.76 4.32 -9.28
C ASP A 282 29.53 3.01 -9.41
N VAL A 283 29.07 2.12 -10.30
CA VAL A 283 29.59 0.76 -10.40
C VAL A 283 30.20 0.49 -11.78
N THR A 284 31.41 -0.04 -11.78
CA THR A 284 32.14 -0.43 -12.99
C THR A 284 32.18 -1.94 -13.13
N LEU A 285 31.70 -2.46 -14.26
CA LEU A 285 31.89 -3.83 -14.71
C LEU A 285 33.08 -3.88 -15.67
N ASP A 286 34.16 -4.52 -15.23
CA ASP A 286 35.44 -4.45 -15.92
C ASP A 286 35.89 -5.80 -16.46
N GLY A 287 35.91 -5.94 -17.79
CA GLY A 287 36.34 -7.16 -18.48
C GLY A 287 37.85 -7.42 -18.46
N GLN A 288 38.68 -6.47 -18.01
CA GLN A 288 40.15 -6.56 -17.93
C GLN A 288 40.87 -6.97 -19.23
N TYR A 289 40.21 -6.78 -20.37
CA TYR A 289 40.55 -7.31 -21.69
C TYR A 289 40.71 -8.84 -21.73
N LYS A 290 40.09 -9.56 -20.79
CA LYS A 290 40.12 -11.04 -20.70
C LYS A 290 38.88 -11.68 -21.33
N THR A 291 37.79 -10.94 -21.43
CA THR A 291 36.47 -11.48 -21.76
C THR A 291 35.55 -10.39 -22.31
N ARG A 292 34.42 -10.81 -22.89
CA ARG A 292 33.28 -9.92 -23.11
C ARG A 292 32.72 -9.52 -21.74
N VAL A 293 32.28 -8.26 -21.57
CA VAL A 293 31.78 -7.82 -20.26
C VAL A 293 30.43 -8.44 -19.94
N VAL A 294 29.43 -8.24 -20.80
CA VAL A 294 28.04 -8.66 -20.55
C VAL A 294 27.46 -9.42 -21.75
N GLU A 295 26.73 -10.49 -21.46
CA GLU A 295 25.81 -11.14 -22.39
C GLU A 295 24.39 -11.15 -21.83
N VAL A 296 23.43 -10.63 -22.60
CA VAL A 296 22.00 -10.70 -22.30
C VAL A 296 21.35 -11.75 -23.17
N ALA A 297 20.81 -12.80 -22.54
CA ALA A 297 20.23 -13.92 -23.24
C ALA A 297 18.89 -13.58 -23.92
N SER A 298 18.57 -14.31 -24.99
CA SER A 298 17.27 -14.21 -25.65
C SER A 298 16.12 -14.49 -24.69
N GLY A 299 15.03 -13.71 -24.80
CA GLY A 299 13.85 -13.81 -23.94
C GLY A 299 13.98 -13.15 -22.56
N SER A 300 15.15 -12.62 -22.21
CA SER A 300 15.36 -11.86 -20.98
C SER A 300 15.01 -10.38 -21.18
N THR A 301 14.38 -9.76 -20.19
CA THR A 301 14.13 -8.31 -20.12
C THR A 301 14.98 -7.70 -19.01
N VAL A 302 16.06 -7.04 -19.38
CA VAL A 302 17.09 -6.53 -18.47
C VAL A 302 17.12 -5.01 -18.53
N THR A 303 17.12 -4.36 -17.37
CA THR A 303 17.52 -2.95 -17.28
C THR A 303 18.85 -2.88 -16.56
N LEU A 304 19.80 -2.16 -17.16
CA LEU A 304 21.05 -1.77 -16.54
C LEU A 304 20.96 -0.27 -16.27
N ASP A 305 21.09 0.12 -15.00
CA ASP A 305 21.09 1.52 -14.57
C ASP A 305 22.42 1.88 -13.91
N GLY A 306 23.00 3.04 -14.21
CA GLY A 306 24.21 3.53 -13.53
C GLY A 306 25.44 2.62 -13.59
N LEU A 307 25.70 1.96 -14.73
CA LEU A 307 26.88 1.09 -14.87
C LEU A 307 27.92 1.67 -15.83
N VAL A 308 29.20 1.49 -15.51
CA VAL A 308 30.30 1.60 -16.48
C VAL A 308 30.69 0.21 -16.96
N ILE A 309 30.48 -0.09 -18.24
CA ILE A 309 30.85 -1.36 -18.88
C ILE A 309 32.11 -1.15 -19.71
N THR A 310 33.23 -1.69 -19.22
CA THR A 310 34.54 -1.33 -19.77
C THR A 310 35.54 -2.46 -19.91
N ARG A 311 36.56 -2.18 -20.73
CA ARG A 311 37.72 -3.04 -21.02
C ARG A 311 37.33 -4.47 -21.40
N GLY A 312 36.22 -4.66 -22.09
CA GLY A 312 35.88 -5.95 -22.70
C GLY A 312 36.75 -6.25 -23.92
N LEU A 313 37.05 -7.52 -24.16
CA LEU A 313 37.78 -8.00 -25.35
C LEU A 313 37.15 -9.27 -25.91
N VAL A 314 36.89 -9.27 -27.22
CA VAL A 314 36.67 -10.50 -28.00
C VAL A 314 37.58 -10.50 -29.22
N ALA A 315 38.38 -11.56 -29.36
CA ALA A 315 39.28 -11.75 -30.49
C ALA A 315 38.89 -13.02 -31.28
N GLY A 316 38.61 -12.85 -32.57
CA GLY A 316 38.23 -13.93 -33.47
C GLY A 316 39.43 -14.80 -33.84
N ASN A 317 39.20 -16.11 -33.87
CA ASN A 317 40.13 -17.08 -34.42
C ASN A 317 40.18 -16.98 -35.95
N GLY A 318 41.39 -17.13 -36.49
CA GLY A 318 41.62 -17.22 -37.93
C GLY A 318 40.96 -18.45 -38.54
N GLY A 319 40.49 -18.31 -39.78
CA GLY A 319 39.89 -19.41 -40.53
C GLY A 319 40.94 -20.44 -40.92
N ASN A 320 40.59 -21.72 -40.83
CA ASN A 320 41.39 -22.79 -41.43
C ASN A 320 41.39 -22.62 -42.96
N GLY A 321 42.42 -23.14 -43.64
CA GLY A 321 42.47 -23.12 -45.11
C GLY A 321 41.15 -23.60 -45.75
N GLY A 322 40.54 -22.75 -46.59
CA GLY A 322 39.24 -22.99 -47.21
C GLY A 322 38.01 -22.48 -46.44
N TYR A 323 38.17 -21.95 -45.22
CA TYR A 323 37.07 -21.51 -44.35
C TYR A 323 37.17 -20.03 -43.95
N GLY A 324 36.01 -19.41 -43.70
CA GLY A 324 35.95 -18.08 -43.10
C GLY A 324 36.47 -18.08 -41.66
N ALA A 325 36.85 -16.89 -41.18
CA ALA A 325 37.23 -16.70 -39.79
C ALA A 325 36.00 -16.55 -38.88
N THR A 326 36.21 -16.74 -37.59
CA THR A 326 35.20 -16.40 -36.59
C THR A 326 35.13 -14.88 -36.38
N GLY A 327 33.91 -14.34 -36.27
CA GLY A 327 33.69 -12.94 -35.94
C GLY A 327 33.74 -12.70 -34.43
N ALA A 328 34.17 -11.51 -34.03
CA ALA A 328 34.16 -11.03 -32.66
C ALA A 328 32.90 -10.20 -32.39
N MET A 329 31.88 -10.87 -31.86
CA MET A 329 30.54 -10.33 -31.60
C MET A 329 30.53 -9.60 -30.25
N ALA A 330 30.94 -8.33 -30.24
CA ALA A 330 31.03 -7.40 -29.10
C ALA A 330 32.12 -7.69 -28.07
N GLY A 331 32.97 -6.69 -27.80
CA GLY A 331 33.82 -6.65 -26.62
C GLY A 331 33.05 -6.23 -25.36
N GLY A 332 32.17 -5.24 -25.47
CA GLY A 332 31.35 -4.74 -24.35
C GLY A 332 30.15 -5.63 -24.06
N ILE A 333 29.10 -5.51 -24.88
CA ILE A 333 27.80 -6.14 -24.63
C ILE A 333 27.34 -6.95 -25.85
N PHE A 334 27.03 -8.22 -25.65
CA PHE A 334 26.23 -9.00 -26.59
C PHE A 334 24.77 -9.03 -26.10
N ASN A 335 23.84 -8.55 -26.91
CA ASN A 335 22.42 -8.57 -26.58
C ASN A 335 21.63 -9.45 -27.55
N ALA A 336 20.87 -10.39 -27.00
CA ALA A 336 19.84 -11.14 -27.72
C ALA A 336 18.44 -10.99 -27.11
N GLY A 337 18.30 -10.27 -25.99
CA GLY A 337 17.03 -10.03 -25.28
C GLY A 337 16.54 -8.58 -25.40
N ASN A 338 15.69 -8.15 -24.47
CA ASN A 338 15.23 -6.77 -24.34
C ASN A 338 16.06 -6.05 -23.27
N LEU A 339 17.00 -5.21 -23.71
CA LEU A 339 17.96 -4.53 -22.86
C LEU A 339 17.68 -3.03 -22.82
N THR A 340 17.45 -2.48 -21.63
CA THR A 340 17.45 -1.03 -21.40
C THR A 340 18.77 -0.61 -20.76
N LEU A 341 19.44 0.35 -21.38
CA LEU A 341 20.58 1.07 -20.84
C LEU A 341 20.09 2.43 -20.36
N LYS A 342 20.04 2.64 -19.05
CA LYS A 342 19.69 3.90 -18.40
C LYS A 342 20.92 4.39 -17.65
N ASN A 343 21.39 5.60 -17.93
CA ASN A 343 22.59 6.14 -17.27
C ASN A 343 23.85 5.25 -17.36
N VAL A 344 23.98 4.43 -18.41
CA VAL A 344 25.10 3.47 -18.58
C VAL A 344 26.19 4.03 -19.49
N THR A 345 27.46 3.88 -19.11
CA THR A 345 28.62 4.17 -19.95
C THR A 345 29.26 2.88 -20.48
N VAL A 346 29.15 2.62 -21.79
CA VAL A 346 29.85 1.51 -22.47
C VAL A 346 31.12 2.04 -23.12
N THR A 347 32.29 1.77 -22.53
CA THR A 347 33.53 2.44 -22.95
C THR A 347 34.79 1.59 -22.98
N SER A 348 35.73 1.95 -23.85
CA SER A 348 37.07 1.33 -23.95
C SER A 348 37.04 -0.19 -24.16
N ASN A 349 35.97 -0.71 -24.76
CA ASN A 349 35.86 -2.11 -25.15
C ASN A 349 36.44 -2.33 -26.54
N ALA A 350 36.98 -3.52 -26.81
CA ALA A 350 37.68 -3.82 -28.04
C ALA A 350 37.26 -5.15 -28.65
N ALA A 351 37.30 -5.22 -29.98
CA ALA A 351 37.16 -6.47 -30.69
C ALA A 351 38.05 -6.53 -31.94
N SER A 352 38.54 -7.72 -32.24
CA SER A 352 39.37 -8.00 -33.41
C SER A 352 38.87 -9.24 -34.14
N GLY A 353 38.70 -9.15 -35.45
CA GLY A 353 38.29 -10.27 -36.29
C GLY A 353 39.47 -11.14 -36.67
N GLY A 354 39.27 -12.46 -36.77
CA GLY A 354 40.28 -13.35 -37.34
C GLY A 354 40.40 -13.16 -38.85
N GLY A 355 41.56 -13.49 -39.43
CA GLY A 355 41.75 -13.51 -40.87
C GLY A 355 41.10 -14.75 -41.51
N GLY A 356 40.54 -14.62 -42.70
CA GLY A 356 39.96 -15.75 -43.44
C GLY A 356 41.03 -16.70 -43.96
N GLY A 357 40.75 -18.00 -43.99
CA GLY A 357 41.67 -18.98 -44.55
C GLY A 357 41.74 -18.90 -46.07
N GLY A 358 42.90 -19.18 -46.65
CA GLY A 358 43.08 -19.17 -48.09
C GLY A 358 42.32 -20.29 -48.81
N GLY A 359 41.71 -19.97 -49.94
CA GLY A 359 40.79 -20.87 -50.64
C GLY A 359 41.52 -22.04 -51.31
N VAL A 360 41.23 -23.27 -50.87
CA VAL A 360 41.80 -24.49 -51.45
C VAL A 360 40.78 -25.62 -51.57
N THR A 361 41.00 -26.53 -52.51
CA THR A 361 40.43 -27.88 -52.50
C THR A 361 41.22 -28.77 -51.52
N GLY A 362 40.57 -29.73 -50.85
CA GLY A 362 41.19 -30.53 -49.77
C GLY A 362 42.45 -31.35 -50.11
N ALA A 363 42.84 -31.44 -51.39
CA ALA A 363 44.11 -32.03 -51.82
C ALA A 363 45.32 -31.06 -51.69
N PHE A 364 45.06 -29.76 -51.48
CA PHE A 364 46.06 -28.69 -51.37
C PHE A 364 46.02 -28.04 -49.98
N TYR A 365 47.10 -27.34 -49.62
CA TYR A 365 47.21 -26.64 -48.33
C TYR A 365 46.90 -25.15 -48.51
N GLY A 366 45.77 -24.70 -47.98
CA GLY A 366 45.44 -23.28 -47.90
C GLY A 366 46.06 -22.69 -46.67
N GLY A 367 46.63 -21.49 -46.77
CA GLY A 367 47.15 -20.77 -45.62
C GLY A 367 46.05 -20.56 -44.58
N GLY A 368 46.35 -20.86 -43.32
CA GLY A 368 45.47 -20.48 -42.21
C GLY A 368 45.47 -18.97 -42.05
N GLY A 369 44.32 -18.38 -41.70
CA GLY A 369 44.27 -16.98 -41.33
C GLY A 369 44.90 -16.73 -39.95
N GLY A 370 45.43 -15.54 -39.73
CA GLY A 370 45.90 -15.12 -38.42
C GLY A 370 44.75 -14.85 -37.45
N GLY A 371 44.96 -15.04 -36.15
CA GLY A 371 44.00 -14.63 -35.13
C GLY A 371 43.92 -13.11 -34.97
N GLY A 372 42.77 -12.61 -34.53
CA GLY A 372 42.62 -11.20 -34.15
C GLY A 372 43.55 -10.81 -32.99
N GLY A 373 43.98 -9.55 -32.90
CA GLY A 373 44.87 -9.06 -31.85
C GLY A 373 44.23 -9.00 -30.46
N GLY A 374 45.07 -8.96 -29.43
CA GLY A 374 44.66 -8.80 -28.04
C GLY A 374 45.02 -7.43 -27.46
N LEU A 375 44.68 -7.20 -26.19
CA LEU A 375 44.97 -5.98 -25.45
C LEU A 375 45.33 -6.28 -23.99
N GLY A 376 45.94 -5.33 -23.28
CA GLY A 376 46.23 -5.46 -21.85
C GLY A 376 47.18 -6.61 -21.49
N GLY A 377 48.03 -7.04 -22.43
CA GLY A 377 48.91 -8.20 -22.28
C GLY A 377 48.23 -9.55 -22.56
N GLN A 378 46.92 -9.59 -22.79
CA GLN A 378 46.20 -10.82 -23.12
C GLN A 378 46.42 -11.23 -24.58
N GLY A 379 46.57 -12.54 -24.80
CA GLY A 379 46.68 -13.10 -26.15
C GLY A 379 45.43 -12.83 -26.98
N GLY A 380 45.61 -12.65 -28.29
CA GLY A 380 44.51 -12.56 -29.23
C GLY A 380 43.93 -13.93 -29.60
N GLY A 381 43.14 -13.98 -30.68
CA GLY A 381 42.56 -15.22 -31.20
C GLY A 381 43.64 -16.20 -31.67
N HIS A 382 43.30 -17.48 -31.77
CA HIS A 382 44.16 -18.49 -32.38
C HIS A 382 44.26 -18.30 -33.90
N GLY A 383 45.41 -18.60 -34.48
CA GLY A 383 45.55 -18.73 -35.92
C GLY A 383 44.86 -19.99 -36.42
N GLY A 384 44.33 -19.95 -37.65
CA GLY A 384 43.78 -21.13 -38.32
C GLY A 384 44.88 -22.06 -38.81
N SER A 385 44.55 -23.33 -39.02
CA SER A 385 45.48 -24.33 -39.54
C SER A 385 45.45 -24.42 -41.07
N ALA A 386 46.58 -24.78 -41.66
CA ALA A 386 46.70 -25.23 -43.04
C ALA A 386 46.67 -26.77 -43.08
N GLY A 387 45.67 -27.38 -43.71
CA GLY A 387 45.56 -28.85 -43.78
C GLY A 387 45.49 -29.54 -42.41
N PRO A 388 46.21 -30.68 -42.16
CA PRO A 388 46.07 -31.48 -40.94
C PRO A 388 46.66 -30.84 -39.67
N GLY A 389 47.24 -29.63 -39.76
CA GLY A 389 47.42 -28.75 -38.60
C GLY A 389 48.54 -29.08 -37.61
N THR A 390 49.63 -29.74 -38.03
CA THR A 390 50.81 -29.98 -37.17
C THR A 390 52.01 -29.13 -37.59
N GLY A 391 52.93 -28.82 -36.67
CA GLY A 391 54.14 -28.04 -36.96
C GLY A 391 53.82 -26.63 -37.49
N THR A 392 54.51 -26.18 -38.54
CA THR A 392 54.27 -24.88 -39.19
C THR A 392 52.92 -24.77 -39.87
N LEU A 393 52.32 -25.91 -40.24
CA LEU A 393 50.97 -25.99 -40.79
C LEU A 393 49.88 -25.87 -39.71
N GLY A 394 50.25 -26.04 -38.43
CA GLY A 394 49.37 -25.77 -37.29
C GLY A 394 49.28 -24.29 -36.99
N GLY A 395 48.07 -23.78 -36.85
CA GLY A 395 47.85 -22.43 -36.33
C GLY A 395 48.37 -22.29 -34.89
N GLN A 396 48.86 -21.11 -34.54
CA GLN A 396 49.44 -20.84 -33.22
C GLN A 396 48.44 -20.15 -32.29
N ALA A 397 48.70 -20.22 -30.97
CA ALA A 397 47.99 -19.43 -29.98
C ALA A 397 48.42 -17.96 -30.01
N GLY A 398 47.48 -17.06 -29.74
CA GLY A 398 47.80 -15.67 -29.44
C GLY A 398 48.51 -15.54 -28.09
N SER A 399 49.39 -14.55 -27.96
CA SER A 399 50.08 -14.23 -26.70
C SER A 399 50.51 -12.76 -26.66
N GLY A 400 50.60 -12.18 -25.46
CA GLY A 400 51.20 -10.86 -25.25
C GLY A 400 50.57 -9.70 -26.04
N GLY A 401 49.24 -9.68 -26.21
CA GLY A 401 48.55 -8.67 -27.03
C GLY A 401 48.51 -8.98 -28.54
N VAL A 402 49.09 -10.10 -28.97
CA VAL A 402 49.16 -10.50 -30.38
C VAL A 402 48.28 -11.74 -30.61
N GLY A 403 47.58 -11.77 -31.74
CA GLY A 403 46.87 -12.94 -32.23
C GLY A 403 47.83 -14.01 -32.73
N GLY A 404 47.36 -15.23 -32.79
CA GLY A 404 48.13 -16.37 -33.28
C GLY A 404 48.44 -16.27 -34.77
N TYR A 405 49.60 -16.76 -35.17
CA TYR A 405 49.95 -16.93 -36.58
C TYR A 405 49.12 -18.05 -37.20
N GLY A 406 48.58 -17.81 -38.40
CA GLY A 406 47.98 -18.85 -39.21
C GLY A 406 49.02 -19.84 -39.70
N GLY A 407 48.64 -21.11 -39.82
CA GLY A 407 49.49 -22.17 -40.32
C GLY A 407 49.84 -21.98 -41.80
N GLY A 408 51.06 -22.36 -42.18
CA GLY A 408 51.59 -22.21 -43.53
C GLY A 408 52.76 -23.16 -43.81
N TYR A 409 53.26 -23.14 -45.04
CA TYR A 409 54.40 -24.00 -45.42
C TYR A 409 55.62 -23.74 -44.54
N ASP A 410 55.88 -22.48 -44.23
CA ASP A 410 56.93 -22.05 -43.30
C ASP A 410 56.45 -20.86 -42.45
N ALA A 411 57.35 -20.34 -41.62
CA ALA A 411 57.04 -19.25 -40.69
C ALA A 411 56.73 -17.89 -41.35
N THR A 412 56.88 -17.76 -42.66
CA THR A 412 56.76 -16.50 -43.42
C THR A 412 55.76 -16.55 -44.56
N HIS A 413 55.48 -17.75 -45.08
CA HIS A 413 54.65 -17.95 -46.24
C HIS A 413 53.34 -18.64 -45.90
N MET A 414 52.33 -18.34 -46.73
CA MET A 414 50.96 -18.83 -46.69
C MET A 414 50.12 -18.41 -45.50
N GLY A 415 50.62 -18.57 -44.28
CA GLY A 415 49.91 -18.24 -43.06
C GLY A 415 49.74 -16.74 -42.87
N GLY A 416 48.51 -16.31 -42.55
CA GLY A 416 48.25 -14.94 -42.16
C GLY A 416 48.89 -14.61 -40.81
N ARG A 417 49.37 -13.38 -40.63
CA ARG A 417 49.91 -12.93 -39.34
C ARG A 417 48.76 -12.60 -38.38
N GLY A 418 48.95 -12.89 -37.10
CA GLY A 418 48.02 -12.43 -36.07
C GLY A 418 48.01 -10.90 -35.98
N GLY A 419 46.87 -10.33 -35.63
CA GLY A 419 46.77 -8.90 -35.31
C GLY A 419 47.47 -8.56 -33.99
N SER A 420 47.80 -7.31 -33.76
CA SER A 420 48.33 -6.79 -32.50
C SER A 420 47.62 -5.48 -32.16
N THR A 421 48.34 -4.44 -31.72
CA THR A 421 47.84 -3.06 -31.84
C THR A 421 47.70 -2.61 -33.30
N THR A 422 48.25 -3.37 -34.26
CA THR A 422 48.15 -3.17 -35.70
C THR A 422 47.58 -4.40 -36.39
N GLY A 423 46.89 -4.21 -37.51
CA GLY A 423 46.38 -5.30 -38.34
C GLY A 423 47.47 -6.26 -38.80
N GLY A 424 47.20 -7.56 -38.71
CA GLY A 424 48.10 -8.61 -39.15
C GLY A 424 48.28 -8.60 -40.67
N ALA A 425 49.53 -8.75 -41.13
CA ALA A 425 49.81 -8.90 -42.55
C ALA A 425 49.16 -10.17 -43.13
N GLY A 426 48.60 -10.06 -44.33
CA GLY A 426 48.09 -11.21 -45.08
C GLY A 426 49.21 -12.20 -45.41
N GLY A 427 48.84 -13.47 -45.53
CA GLY A 427 49.74 -14.55 -45.90
C GLY A 427 50.28 -14.33 -47.31
N VAL A 428 51.60 -14.44 -47.45
CA VAL A 428 52.29 -14.32 -48.74
C VAL A 428 52.21 -15.67 -49.46
N GLY A 429 51.60 -15.70 -50.64
CA GLY A 429 51.52 -16.90 -51.45
C GLY A 429 52.90 -17.37 -51.93
N VAL A 430 53.11 -18.69 -51.94
CA VAL A 430 54.28 -19.32 -52.60
C VAL A 430 53.85 -19.93 -53.91
N SER A 431 54.75 -19.98 -54.91
CA SER A 431 54.58 -20.78 -56.14
C SER A 431 53.15 -20.78 -56.69
N TYR A 432 52.76 -19.67 -57.29
CA TYR A 432 51.45 -19.42 -57.90
C TYR A 432 50.27 -19.18 -56.94
N TYR A 433 50.40 -19.33 -55.62
CA TYR A 433 49.32 -18.97 -54.69
C TYR A 433 49.04 -17.46 -54.65
N SER A 434 47.78 -17.11 -54.43
CA SER A 434 47.34 -15.73 -54.21
C SER A 434 47.54 -15.29 -52.76
N ASN A 435 47.76 -14.00 -52.54
CA ASN A 435 47.97 -13.43 -51.20
C ASN A 435 46.65 -13.27 -50.44
N GLY A 436 46.71 -13.48 -49.13
CA GLY A 436 45.65 -13.04 -48.23
C GLY A 436 45.64 -11.51 -48.04
N GLY A 437 44.50 -10.98 -47.62
CA GLY A 437 44.34 -9.57 -47.29
C GLY A 437 44.89 -9.25 -45.90
N ASN A 438 45.32 -8.01 -45.69
CA ASN A 438 45.73 -7.53 -44.37
C ASN A 438 44.52 -7.36 -43.45
N GLY A 439 44.70 -7.65 -42.16
CA GLY A 439 43.77 -7.23 -41.12
C GLY A 439 43.75 -5.71 -40.96
N ALA A 440 42.66 -5.18 -40.42
CA ALA A 440 42.52 -3.74 -40.19
C ALA A 440 43.26 -3.29 -38.92
N THR A 441 43.53 -1.98 -38.80
CA THR A 441 43.95 -1.34 -37.54
C THR A 441 42.90 -0.32 -37.12
N ALA A 442 42.25 -0.53 -35.99
CA ALA A 442 41.33 0.44 -35.40
C ALA A 442 42.00 1.12 -34.21
N THR A 443 42.04 2.45 -34.19
CA THR A 443 42.61 3.26 -33.11
C THR A 443 41.71 4.44 -32.79
N ASN A 444 41.47 4.70 -31.51
CA ASN A 444 40.79 5.90 -31.03
C ASN A 444 41.77 6.96 -30.47
N GLY A 445 43.07 6.76 -30.69
CA GLY A 445 44.15 7.61 -30.14
C GLY A 445 44.63 7.20 -28.75
N THR A 446 43.86 6.44 -27.98
CA THR A 446 44.23 5.95 -26.64
C THR A 446 44.56 4.45 -26.66
N ILE A 447 43.72 3.66 -27.33
CA ILE A 447 43.90 2.22 -27.52
C ILE A 447 43.81 1.88 -29.01
N SER A 448 44.55 0.85 -29.44
CA SER A 448 44.59 0.39 -30.82
C SER A 448 44.53 -1.13 -30.89
N ILE A 449 43.77 -1.68 -31.81
CA ILE A 449 43.62 -3.13 -32.01
C ILE A 449 43.64 -3.48 -33.50
N GLY A 450 44.21 -4.63 -33.81
CA GLY A 450 44.39 -5.16 -35.15
C GLY A 450 43.60 -6.43 -35.42
N GLY A 451 42.96 -6.53 -36.57
CA GLY A 451 42.41 -7.80 -37.07
C GLY A 451 43.53 -8.74 -37.54
N GLY A 452 43.26 -10.04 -37.62
CA GLY A 452 44.20 -11.02 -38.18
C GLY A 452 44.30 -10.93 -39.71
N GLY A 453 45.46 -11.19 -40.29
CA GLY A 453 45.64 -11.25 -41.74
C GLY A 453 45.06 -12.53 -42.34
N GLY A 454 44.50 -12.46 -43.55
CA GLY A 454 43.99 -13.64 -44.25
C GLY A 454 45.12 -14.56 -44.73
N GLY A 455 44.85 -15.86 -44.90
CA GLY A 455 45.81 -16.82 -45.44
C GLY A 455 45.84 -16.83 -46.97
N ALA A 456 46.92 -17.34 -47.56
CA ALA A 456 47.10 -17.44 -49.03
C ALA A 456 46.30 -18.59 -49.65
N GLY A 457 45.72 -18.38 -50.84
CA GLY A 457 44.82 -19.33 -51.51
C GLY A 457 45.32 -19.85 -52.85
N TRP A 458 44.74 -20.95 -53.33
CA TRP A 458 45.11 -21.59 -54.59
C TRP A 458 43.97 -21.73 -55.59
N ASP A 459 42.93 -22.53 -55.35
CA ASP A 459 42.01 -22.96 -56.42
C ASP A 459 40.52 -22.84 -56.06
N LYS A 460 40.21 -22.26 -54.91
CA LYS A 460 38.85 -22.00 -54.41
C LYS A 460 38.67 -20.57 -53.92
N VAL A 461 37.43 -20.24 -53.57
CA VAL A 461 37.08 -18.94 -52.99
C VAL A 461 37.75 -18.81 -51.63
N GLY A 462 38.39 -17.66 -51.38
CA GLY A 462 39.00 -17.37 -50.09
C GLY A 462 37.96 -17.20 -48.98
N GLY A 463 38.30 -17.63 -47.77
CA GLY A 463 37.46 -17.44 -46.59
C GLY A 463 37.27 -15.96 -46.26
N ALA A 464 36.08 -15.58 -45.80
CA ALA A 464 35.83 -14.23 -45.33
C ALA A 464 36.62 -13.94 -44.04
N GLY A 465 37.10 -12.70 -43.91
CA GLY A 465 37.64 -12.18 -42.66
C GLY A 465 36.53 -12.00 -41.62
N GLY A 466 36.88 -12.18 -40.35
CA GLY A 466 35.96 -12.06 -39.23
C GLY A 466 35.55 -10.60 -39.00
N ASN A 467 34.25 -10.37 -38.82
CA ASN A 467 33.72 -9.08 -38.38
C ASN A 467 34.10 -8.82 -36.92
N ALA A 468 34.14 -7.55 -36.50
CA ALA A 468 34.49 -7.18 -35.12
C ALA A 468 33.67 -5.98 -34.63
N VAL A 469 33.16 -6.08 -33.41
CA VAL A 469 32.36 -5.01 -32.77
C VAL A 469 32.95 -4.65 -31.41
N GLY A 470 33.40 -3.41 -31.22
CA GLY A 470 34.00 -2.99 -29.95
C GLY A 470 32.98 -2.91 -28.83
N GLY A 471 31.95 -2.07 -29.01
CA GLY A 471 30.95 -1.77 -28.00
C GLY A 471 29.87 -2.85 -27.88
N ILE A 472 28.82 -2.75 -28.68
CA ILE A 472 27.58 -3.52 -28.52
C ILE A 472 27.19 -4.24 -29.81
N TYR A 473 26.87 -5.53 -29.70
CA TYR A 473 26.26 -6.31 -30.77
C TYR A 473 24.83 -6.66 -30.37
N ASN A 474 23.85 -6.10 -31.09
CA ASN A 474 22.44 -6.41 -30.92
C ASN A 474 22.01 -7.45 -31.97
N ALA A 475 21.71 -8.67 -31.51
CA ALA A 475 21.24 -9.75 -32.35
C ALA A 475 19.85 -9.46 -32.93
N SER A 476 19.41 -10.25 -33.91
CA SER A 476 18.12 -10.04 -34.59
C SER A 476 16.90 -10.21 -33.69
N SER A 477 17.03 -10.98 -32.60
CA SER A 477 16.00 -11.11 -31.56
C SER A 477 16.04 -9.98 -30.53
N GLY A 478 17.10 -9.18 -30.53
CA GLY A 478 17.38 -8.23 -29.46
C GLY A 478 16.71 -6.87 -29.68
N THR A 479 16.20 -6.30 -28.61
CA THR A 479 15.82 -4.89 -28.53
C THR A 479 16.77 -4.20 -27.57
N ILE A 480 17.29 -3.04 -27.97
CA ILE A 480 18.03 -2.15 -27.08
C ILE A 480 17.32 -0.81 -27.00
N THR A 481 17.10 -0.34 -25.78
CA THR A 481 16.65 1.01 -25.47
C THR A 481 17.77 1.76 -24.74
N VAL A 482 18.22 2.90 -25.27
CA VAL A 482 19.28 3.71 -24.68
C VAL A 482 18.72 5.08 -24.30
N ILE A 483 18.65 5.33 -23.00
CA ILE A 483 18.00 6.49 -22.37
C ILE A 483 18.84 7.07 -21.22
N GLY A 484 18.38 8.17 -20.62
CA GLY A 484 19.05 8.85 -19.53
C GLY A 484 20.37 9.49 -19.98
N THR A 485 21.40 9.44 -19.12
CA THR A 485 22.74 9.96 -19.43
C THR A 485 23.64 8.96 -20.16
N SER A 486 23.09 7.84 -20.65
CA SER A 486 23.86 6.74 -21.24
C SER A 486 24.80 7.20 -22.37
N THR A 487 26.04 6.71 -22.37
CA THR A 487 27.04 6.98 -23.41
C THR A 487 27.68 5.70 -23.93
N ILE A 488 27.98 5.66 -25.22
CA ILE A 488 28.74 4.56 -25.84
C ILE A 488 29.93 5.19 -26.53
N SER A 489 31.11 5.05 -25.93
CA SER A 489 32.27 5.87 -26.26
C SER A 489 33.57 5.07 -26.30
N ASN A 490 34.57 5.55 -27.04
CA ASN A 490 35.93 5.00 -27.01
C ASN A 490 36.05 3.49 -27.29
N ASN A 491 35.05 2.84 -27.88
CA ASN A 491 35.10 1.43 -28.22
C ASN A 491 35.75 1.24 -29.60
N ILE A 492 36.49 0.13 -29.78
CA ILE A 492 37.25 -0.12 -31.02
C ILE A 492 36.96 -1.49 -31.65
N GLY A 493 36.72 -1.52 -32.97
CA GLY A 493 36.48 -2.76 -33.71
C GLY A 493 37.31 -2.87 -34.99
N ALA A 494 38.18 -3.88 -35.08
CA ALA A 494 39.04 -4.12 -36.24
C ALA A 494 38.71 -5.43 -36.95
N GLY A 495 38.22 -5.36 -38.19
CA GLY A 495 37.92 -6.55 -39.00
C GLY A 495 39.17 -7.29 -39.49
N GLY A 496 39.06 -8.61 -39.66
CA GLY A 496 40.14 -9.44 -40.18
C GLY A 496 40.30 -9.36 -41.70
N GLY A 497 41.46 -9.71 -42.23
CA GLY A 497 41.70 -9.76 -43.68
C GLY A 497 41.02 -10.97 -44.34
N GLY A 498 40.58 -10.83 -45.58
CA GLY A 498 40.01 -11.94 -46.36
C GLY A 498 41.09 -12.89 -46.87
N GLY A 499 40.79 -14.19 -46.96
CA GLY A 499 41.72 -15.19 -47.50
C GLY A 499 41.95 -15.02 -49.01
N GLY A 500 43.13 -15.38 -49.50
CA GLY A 500 43.42 -15.42 -50.94
C GLY A 500 42.48 -16.39 -51.67
N GLY A 501 42.12 -16.05 -52.90
CA GLY A 501 41.29 -16.87 -53.79
C GLY A 501 42.13 -17.71 -54.75
N GLY A 502 41.75 -17.70 -56.03
CA GLY A 502 42.48 -18.36 -57.10
C GLY A 502 43.90 -17.79 -57.29
N GLY A 503 44.93 -18.62 -57.26
CA GLY A 503 46.31 -18.32 -57.62
C GLY A 503 46.57 -18.30 -59.13
N GLN A 504 47.74 -17.82 -59.54
CA GLN A 504 48.12 -17.72 -60.95
C GLN A 504 48.12 -19.09 -61.65
N GLY A 505 47.33 -19.24 -62.72
CA GLY A 505 47.23 -20.53 -63.44
C GLY A 505 46.30 -21.56 -62.79
N SER A 506 45.54 -21.17 -61.77
CA SER A 506 44.45 -21.97 -61.20
C SER A 506 43.06 -21.47 -61.68
N ASN A 507 41.99 -21.88 -60.98
CA ASN A 507 40.62 -21.46 -61.25
C ASN A 507 40.40 -19.96 -60.96
N ALA A 508 39.47 -19.33 -61.70
CA ALA A 508 38.99 -17.97 -61.48
C ALA A 508 38.10 -17.85 -60.23
N SER A 509 38.67 -18.13 -59.06
CA SER A 509 37.98 -18.05 -57.76
C SER A 509 38.28 -16.74 -57.07
N ASN A 510 37.25 -16.11 -56.51
CA ASN A 510 37.38 -14.82 -55.83
C ASN A 510 38.18 -14.93 -54.52
N GLY A 511 38.88 -13.86 -54.16
CA GLY A 511 39.38 -13.70 -52.81
C GLY A 511 38.25 -13.47 -51.82
N GLY A 512 38.50 -13.82 -50.56
CA GLY A 512 37.57 -13.60 -49.47
C GLY A 512 37.39 -12.12 -49.18
N ILE A 513 36.17 -11.73 -48.80
CA ILE A 513 35.85 -10.38 -48.34
C ILE A 513 36.54 -10.14 -46.99
N GLY A 514 37.05 -8.94 -46.76
CA GLY A 514 37.55 -8.54 -45.44
C GLY A 514 36.43 -8.46 -44.40
N GLY A 515 36.78 -8.60 -43.14
CA GLY A 515 35.85 -8.40 -42.03
C GLY A 515 35.52 -6.93 -41.82
N ARG A 516 34.29 -6.64 -41.40
CA ARG A 516 33.83 -5.30 -41.05
C ARG A 516 34.22 -4.95 -39.61
N GLY A 517 34.80 -3.77 -39.41
CA GLY A 517 34.95 -3.18 -38.08
C GLY A 517 33.75 -2.30 -37.73
N VAL A 518 33.25 -2.44 -36.50
CA VAL A 518 32.24 -1.55 -35.90
C VAL A 518 32.70 -1.10 -34.52
N GLY A 519 32.69 0.21 -34.26
CA GLY A 519 33.15 0.81 -33.02
C GLY A 519 32.09 0.72 -31.93
N ALA A 520 30.98 1.45 -32.12
CA ALA A 520 29.92 1.56 -31.12
C ALA A 520 28.91 0.40 -31.17
N ILE A 521 28.02 0.37 -32.16
CA ILE A 521 26.87 -0.56 -32.16
C ILE A 521 26.70 -1.25 -33.52
N TRP A 522 26.65 -2.58 -33.52
CA TRP A 522 26.11 -3.36 -34.63
C TRP A 522 24.68 -3.76 -34.30
N ASN A 523 23.70 -3.24 -35.05
CA ASN A 523 22.28 -3.53 -34.82
C ASN A 523 21.71 -4.45 -35.90
N LYS A 524 21.24 -5.65 -35.49
CA LYS A 524 20.42 -6.53 -36.33
C LYS A 524 18.95 -6.60 -35.90
N GLY A 525 18.64 -6.17 -34.67
CA GLY A 525 17.32 -6.18 -34.08
C GLY A 525 16.72 -4.77 -34.02
N THR A 526 16.14 -4.40 -32.88
CA THR A 526 15.58 -3.05 -32.66
C THR A 526 16.52 -2.21 -31.80
N LEU A 527 16.83 -1.00 -32.24
CA LEU A 527 17.58 -0.01 -31.47
C LEU A 527 16.76 1.28 -31.34
N LEU A 528 16.39 1.60 -30.11
CA LEU A 528 15.72 2.82 -29.69
C LEU A 528 16.73 3.65 -28.89
N ILE A 529 17.12 4.81 -29.39
CA ILE A 529 18.10 5.69 -28.72
C ILE A 529 17.58 7.12 -28.75
N THR A 530 17.63 7.81 -27.62
CA THR A 530 17.22 9.23 -27.57
C THR A 530 18.16 10.08 -28.41
N ALA A 531 17.68 11.25 -28.85
CA ALA A 531 18.51 12.18 -29.63
C ALA A 531 19.77 12.62 -28.87
N ALA A 532 19.68 12.80 -27.55
CA ALA A 532 20.80 13.17 -26.69
C ALA A 532 21.85 12.03 -26.62
N ASN A 533 21.41 10.80 -26.37
CA ASN A 533 22.32 9.65 -26.31
C ASN A 533 22.95 9.35 -27.69
N PHE A 534 22.21 9.56 -28.77
CA PHE A 534 22.73 9.42 -30.13
C PHE A 534 23.82 10.46 -30.42
N ALA A 535 23.63 11.71 -30.00
CA ALA A 535 24.64 12.77 -30.10
C ALA A 535 25.87 12.50 -29.22
N ALA A 536 25.71 11.78 -28.11
CA ALA A 536 26.79 11.41 -27.20
C ALA A 536 27.66 10.23 -27.69
N LEU A 537 27.36 9.63 -28.86
CA LEU A 537 28.20 8.60 -29.48
C LEU A 537 29.53 9.20 -29.98
N ALA A 538 30.58 9.13 -29.14
CA ALA A 538 31.86 9.80 -29.42
C ALA A 538 33.09 8.92 -29.15
N GLY A 539 34.22 9.23 -29.81
CA GLY A 539 35.51 8.58 -29.56
C GLY A 539 35.63 7.11 -29.99
N ASN A 540 34.55 6.49 -30.49
CA ASN A 540 34.59 5.13 -31.02
C ASN A 540 35.38 5.07 -32.34
N ALA A 541 36.11 3.97 -32.58
CA ALA A 541 36.87 3.78 -33.81
C ALA A 541 36.64 2.41 -34.44
N ALA A 542 36.75 2.36 -35.78
CA ALA A 542 36.53 1.12 -36.50
C ALA A 542 37.34 1.08 -37.79
N ALA A 543 37.81 -0.11 -38.14
CA ALA A 543 38.50 -0.34 -39.41
C ALA A 543 38.16 -1.72 -39.95
N SER A 544 38.03 -1.84 -41.27
CA SER A 544 37.72 -3.09 -41.94
C SER A 544 38.96 -3.69 -42.59
N GLY A 545 39.03 -5.02 -42.61
CA GLY A 545 40.15 -5.73 -43.22
C GLY A 545 40.14 -5.57 -44.74
N ALA A 546 41.30 -5.73 -45.36
CA ALA A 546 41.39 -5.82 -46.81
C ALA A 546 40.88 -7.19 -47.27
N GLY A 547 40.25 -7.24 -48.45
CA GLY A 547 39.91 -8.54 -49.05
C GLY A 547 41.15 -9.23 -49.61
N GLY A 548 41.07 -10.56 -49.72
CA GLY A 548 42.14 -11.37 -50.28
C GLY A 548 42.25 -11.19 -51.79
N THR A 549 43.45 -11.37 -52.33
CA THR A 549 43.69 -11.24 -53.77
C THR A 549 43.25 -12.50 -54.53
N ALA A 550 43.00 -12.38 -55.83
CA ALA A 550 42.77 -13.50 -56.73
C ALA A 550 43.57 -13.29 -58.02
N GLN A 551 44.64 -14.06 -58.20
CA GLN A 551 45.56 -14.00 -59.33
C GLN A 551 45.19 -14.99 -60.46
N GLY A 552 44.29 -15.93 -60.22
CA GLY A 552 43.78 -16.92 -61.19
C GLY A 552 42.65 -16.43 -62.10
N GLY A 553 42.45 -15.11 -62.19
CA GLY A 553 41.38 -14.49 -62.98
C GLY A 553 40.06 -14.26 -62.23
N GLY A 554 40.00 -14.56 -60.93
CA GLY A 554 38.89 -14.15 -60.06
C GLY A 554 39.04 -12.70 -59.56
N SER A 555 38.03 -12.20 -58.85
CA SER A 555 38.05 -10.85 -58.26
C SER A 555 38.72 -10.82 -56.89
N THR A 556 39.48 -9.76 -56.60
CA THR A 556 39.95 -9.45 -55.24
C THR A 556 38.73 -9.19 -54.34
N GLY A 557 38.73 -9.76 -53.15
CA GLY A 557 37.66 -9.55 -52.18
C GLY A 557 37.57 -8.07 -51.79
N THR A 558 36.38 -7.63 -51.41
CA THR A 558 36.17 -6.23 -51.02
C THR A 558 36.61 -5.99 -49.56
N SER A 559 36.99 -4.75 -49.26
CA SER A 559 37.03 -4.27 -47.88
C SER A 559 35.68 -3.61 -47.56
N PRO A 560 34.89 -4.13 -46.61
CA PRO A 560 33.60 -3.55 -46.28
C PRO A 560 33.77 -2.19 -45.60
N THR A 561 32.80 -1.29 -45.72
CA THR A 561 32.82 0.00 -44.99
C THR A 561 32.86 -0.22 -43.48
N SER A 562 33.78 0.41 -42.76
CA SER A 562 33.77 0.41 -41.28
C SER A 562 32.81 1.47 -40.73
N PHE A 563 32.31 1.25 -39.52
CA PHE A 563 31.41 2.20 -38.84
C PHE A 563 31.91 2.50 -37.43
N SER A 564 32.30 3.74 -37.14
CA SER A 564 32.66 4.14 -35.78
C SER A 564 31.44 4.21 -34.86
N THR A 565 30.28 4.61 -35.38
CA THR A 565 29.02 4.74 -34.64
C THR A 565 28.14 3.49 -34.83
N ILE A 566 27.01 3.61 -35.52
CA ILE A 566 26.01 2.55 -35.67
C ILE A 566 26.11 1.94 -37.06
N TYR A 567 26.26 0.62 -37.12
CA TYR A 567 25.99 -0.17 -38.31
C TYR A 567 24.62 -0.85 -38.17
N ASN A 568 23.62 -0.37 -38.90
CA ASN A 568 22.29 -0.97 -38.91
C ASN A 568 22.18 -2.03 -40.03
N ASP A 569 22.24 -3.29 -39.64
CA ASP A 569 22.32 -4.47 -40.52
C ASP A 569 20.93 -5.09 -40.72
N GLY A 570 20.02 -4.30 -41.28
CA GLY A 570 18.63 -4.71 -41.54
C GLY A 570 17.69 -4.65 -40.34
N GLY A 571 18.13 -4.10 -39.20
CA GLY A 571 17.31 -3.87 -38.01
C GLY A 571 16.47 -2.59 -38.05
N VAL A 572 15.65 -2.40 -37.01
CA VAL A 572 14.93 -1.15 -36.75
C VAL A 572 15.84 -0.19 -35.99
N LEU A 573 15.93 1.06 -36.46
CA LEU A 573 16.71 2.12 -35.83
C LEU A 573 15.85 3.36 -35.65
N ASN A 574 15.66 3.78 -34.39
CA ASN A 574 15.07 5.07 -34.05
C ASN A 574 16.09 5.86 -33.21
N THR A 575 16.68 6.91 -33.81
CA THR A 575 17.68 7.78 -33.16
C THR A 575 17.10 9.01 -32.47
N ALA A 576 15.79 9.18 -32.53
CA ALA A 576 15.05 10.22 -31.84
C ALA A 576 13.96 9.58 -30.97
N TYR A 577 14.31 8.45 -30.32
CA TYR A 577 13.40 7.78 -29.43
C TYR A 577 13.05 8.71 -28.26
N SER A 578 11.75 8.83 -28.02
CA SER A 578 11.18 9.58 -26.92
C SER A 578 10.38 8.57 -26.09
N PRO A 579 10.80 8.25 -24.85
CA PRO A 579 10.01 7.37 -24.00
C PRO A 579 8.64 8.01 -23.71
N PRO A 580 7.56 7.23 -23.59
CA PRO A 580 6.27 7.75 -23.14
C PRO A 580 6.38 8.39 -21.75
N PRO A 581 5.72 9.53 -21.49
CA PRO A 581 5.65 10.10 -20.15
C PRO A 581 4.88 9.15 -19.21
N THR A 582 5.31 9.06 -17.96
CA THR A 582 4.59 8.36 -16.88
C THR A 582 4.09 9.36 -15.84
N ALA A 583 3.13 8.94 -15.00
CA ALA A 583 2.52 9.81 -14.00
C ALA A 583 2.35 9.10 -12.64
N THR A 584 2.32 9.89 -11.57
CA THR A 584 1.80 9.53 -10.24
C THR A 584 0.65 10.46 -9.88
N ILE A 585 -0.30 9.99 -9.05
CA ILE A 585 -1.43 10.78 -8.58
C ILE A 585 -1.57 10.57 -7.07
N VAL A 586 -1.66 11.66 -6.30
CA VAL A 586 -1.85 11.63 -4.85
C VAL A 586 -3.05 12.50 -4.48
N VAL A 587 -3.99 11.92 -3.74
CA VAL A 587 -5.08 12.61 -3.05
C VAL A 587 -4.63 12.82 -1.61
N ALA A 588 -4.46 14.07 -1.19
CA ALA A 588 -3.80 14.42 0.07
C ALA A 588 -4.60 14.01 1.31
N ASP A 589 -5.88 14.41 1.35
CA ASP A 589 -6.85 13.94 2.34
C ASP A 589 -7.63 12.77 1.77
N THR A 590 -7.61 11.64 2.48
CA THR A 590 -8.19 10.36 2.04
C THR A 590 -9.50 10.01 2.72
N THR A 591 -10.01 10.85 3.64
CA THR A 591 -11.26 10.61 4.37
C THR A 591 -12.10 11.87 4.33
N LEU A 592 -13.01 11.96 3.37
CA LEU A 592 -13.72 13.20 3.09
C LEU A 592 -15.17 13.17 3.59
N SER A 593 -15.47 14.13 4.46
CA SER A 593 -16.81 14.40 4.98
C SER A 593 -17.51 15.55 4.24
N ILE A 594 -18.75 15.84 4.62
CA ILE A 594 -19.57 16.85 3.96
C ILE A 594 -18.96 18.25 4.09
N GLY A 595 -18.71 18.90 2.94
CA GLY A 595 -18.15 20.25 2.88
C GLY A 595 -16.62 20.30 2.92
N GLU A 596 -15.94 19.17 3.07
CA GLU A 596 -14.48 19.09 2.95
C GLU A 596 -14.01 19.05 1.49
N THR A 597 -12.72 19.29 1.28
CA THR A 597 -12.06 19.21 -0.02
C THR A 597 -10.65 18.68 0.13
N SER A 598 -10.14 17.96 -0.88
CA SER A 598 -8.79 17.42 -0.87
C SER A 598 -7.94 18.01 -2.01
N LEU A 599 -6.65 18.25 -1.78
CA LEU A 599 -5.71 18.58 -2.86
C LEU A 599 -5.32 17.30 -3.60
N VAL A 600 -5.46 17.31 -4.92
CA VAL A 600 -5.00 16.25 -5.80
C VAL A 600 -3.78 16.73 -6.57
N THR A 601 -2.69 15.98 -6.46
CA THR A 601 -1.41 16.27 -7.12
C THR A 601 -1.09 15.17 -8.12
N ILE A 602 -0.90 15.54 -9.38
CA ILE A 602 -0.46 14.66 -10.46
C ILE A 602 0.97 15.07 -10.84
N THR A 603 1.91 14.14 -10.82
CA THR A 603 3.31 14.41 -11.18
C THR A 603 3.74 13.53 -12.34
N PHE A 604 4.20 14.14 -13.43
CA PHE A 604 4.72 13.43 -14.59
C PHE A 604 6.23 13.26 -14.54
N SER A 605 6.75 12.22 -15.20
CA SER A 605 8.20 11.96 -15.31
C SER A 605 8.95 13.03 -16.13
N GLU A 606 8.22 13.82 -16.90
CA GLU A 606 8.73 14.94 -17.70
C GLU A 606 7.60 15.94 -17.95
N ALA A 607 7.92 17.11 -18.51
CA ALA A 607 6.91 18.10 -18.85
C ALA A 607 5.96 17.58 -19.95
N VAL A 608 4.65 17.67 -19.70
CA VAL A 608 3.61 17.22 -20.62
C VAL A 608 2.71 18.34 -21.11
N THR A 609 2.05 18.08 -22.23
CA THR A 609 1.01 18.90 -22.85
C THR A 609 -0.20 18.03 -23.17
N GLY A 610 -1.35 18.66 -23.42
CA GLY A 610 -2.59 17.95 -23.74
C GLY A 610 -3.37 17.42 -22.53
N PHE A 611 -2.75 17.35 -21.34
CA PHE A 611 -3.42 16.94 -20.10
C PHE A 611 -4.50 17.93 -19.64
N THR A 612 -5.70 17.42 -19.42
CA THR A 612 -6.88 18.15 -18.91
C THR A 612 -7.72 17.26 -17.99
N ASN A 613 -8.75 17.83 -17.35
CA ASN A 613 -9.71 17.04 -16.57
C ASN A 613 -10.46 15.98 -17.40
N ALA A 614 -10.51 16.09 -18.73
CA ALA A 614 -11.16 15.09 -19.58
C ALA A 614 -10.41 13.75 -19.63
N ASP A 615 -9.11 13.77 -19.31
CA ASP A 615 -8.28 12.58 -19.20
C ASP A 615 -8.48 11.87 -17.85
N LEU A 616 -9.25 12.45 -16.92
CA LEU A 616 -9.49 11.93 -15.57
C LEU A 616 -10.90 11.35 -15.43
N THR A 617 -10.98 10.16 -14.87
CA THR A 617 -12.21 9.60 -14.29
C THR A 617 -12.19 9.83 -12.78
N ILE A 618 -13.22 10.49 -12.26
CA ILE A 618 -13.29 10.97 -10.88
C ILE A 618 -14.56 10.40 -10.23
N PRO A 619 -14.48 9.27 -9.51
CA PRO A 619 -15.62 8.73 -8.77
C PRO A 619 -16.09 9.69 -7.66
N ASN A 620 -17.39 9.72 -7.40
CA ASN A 620 -17.99 10.31 -6.19
C ASN A 620 -17.58 11.75 -5.84
N GLY A 621 -17.21 12.55 -6.84
CA GLY A 621 -16.82 13.94 -6.65
C GLY A 621 -16.49 14.65 -7.96
N THR A 622 -15.92 15.84 -7.83
CA THR A 622 -15.47 16.66 -8.95
C THR A 622 -14.10 17.25 -8.66
N LEU A 623 -13.33 17.52 -9.70
CA LEU A 623 -12.08 18.28 -9.60
C LEU A 623 -12.28 19.69 -10.15
N SER A 624 -11.64 20.68 -9.51
CA SER A 624 -11.36 21.96 -10.16
C SER A 624 -10.54 21.75 -11.44
N ALA A 625 -10.42 22.80 -12.26
CA ALA A 625 -9.53 22.77 -13.41
C ALA A 625 -8.10 22.41 -12.96
N VAL A 626 -7.49 21.41 -13.61
CA VAL A 626 -6.08 21.08 -13.39
C VAL A 626 -5.20 22.23 -13.85
N SER A 627 -4.18 22.54 -13.06
CA SER A 627 -3.23 23.62 -13.38
C SER A 627 -1.81 23.23 -13.00
N SER A 628 -0.81 23.73 -13.74
CA SER A 628 0.61 23.53 -13.48
C SER A 628 1.34 24.87 -13.44
N SER A 629 2.35 24.97 -12.58
CA SER A 629 3.19 26.17 -12.41
C SER A 629 4.66 25.96 -12.77
N ASP A 630 5.06 24.72 -13.05
CA ASP A 630 6.43 24.30 -13.34
C ASP A 630 6.66 23.91 -14.81
N GLY A 631 5.75 24.33 -15.69
CA GLY A 631 5.85 24.06 -17.13
C GLY A 631 5.30 22.69 -17.54
N GLY A 632 4.48 22.06 -16.70
CA GLY A 632 3.72 20.86 -17.05
C GLY A 632 4.25 19.58 -16.42
N ILE A 633 5.07 19.64 -15.37
CA ILE A 633 5.57 18.46 -14.63
C ILE A 633 4.59 18.11 -13.51
N THR A 634 4.31 19.05 -12.61
CA THR A 634 3.35 18.88 -11.52
C THR A 634 2.07 19.66 -11.82
N TRP A 635 0.95 18.96 -11.69
CA TRP A 635 -0.40 19.49 -11.87
C TRP A 635 -1.21 19.31 -10.59
N THR A 636 -1.96 20.34 -10.23
CA THR A 636 -2.81 20.32 -9.03
C THR A 636 -4.25 20.66 -9.36
N ALA A 637 -5.18 20.04 -8.62
CA ALA A 637 -6.60 20.39 -8.61
C ALA A 637 -7.19 20.13 -7.22
N THR A 638 -8.29 20.83 -6.89
CA THR A 638 -9.05 20.60 -5.67
C THR A 638 -10.18 19.62 -5.95
N PHE A 639 -10.23 18.52 -5.21
CA PHE A 639 -11.32 17.56 -5.20
C PHE A 639 -12.40 17.99 -4.22
N THR A 640 -13.65 17.97 -4.67
CA THR A 640 -14.84 18.18 -3.84
C THR A 640 -15.74 16.96 -3.94
N PRO A 641 -16.03 16.26 -2.82
CA PRO A 641 -16.89 15.09 -2.82
C PRO A 641 -18.33 15.46 -3.20
N SER A 642 -19.02 14.54 -3.85
CA SER A 642 -20.46 14.66 -4.11
C SER A 642 -21.24 14.49 -2.81
N ALA A 643 -22.38 15.18 -2.70
CA ALA A 643 -23.24 15.07 -1.52
C ALA A 643 -23.97 13.71 -1.47
N SER A 644 -24.29 13.26 -0.25
CA SER A 644 -25.06 12.05 0.01
C SER A 644 -24.44 10.76 -0.55
N ILE A 645 -23.12 10.64 -0.45
CA ILE A 645 -22.36 9.44 -0.84
C ILE A 645 -21.75 8.81 0.41
N SER A 646 -21.81 7.48 0.51
CA SER A 646 -20.97 6.70 1.42
C SER A 646 -20.28 5.62 0.59
N ASP A 647 -18.98 5.79 0.35
CA ASP A 647 -18.15 4.88 -0.44
C ASP A 647 -16.72 4.84 0.11
N THR A 648 -16.20 3.63 0.33
CA THR A 648 -14.88 3.40 0.92
C THR A 648 -13.80 3.08 -0.13
N THR A 649 -14.18 3.00 -1.41
CA THR A 649 -13.31 2.50 -2.49
C THR A 649 -13.32 3.42 -3.70
N ASN A 650 -12.64 4.57 -3.61
CA ASN A 650 -12.54 5.53 -4.70
C ASN A 650 -11.10 5.71 -5.17
N VAL A 651 -10.90 5.75 -6.50
CA VAL A 651 -9.62 6.09 -7.12
C VAL A 651 -9.83 7.03 -8.30
N ILE A 652 -9.04 8.10 -8.38
CA ILE A 652 -8.97 8.94 -9.57
C ILE A 652 -8.10 8.20 -10.58
N THR A 653 -8.62 8.03 -11.80
CA THR A 653 -7.91 7.34 -12.88
C THR A 653 -7.58 8.31 -13.99
N LEU A 654 -6.30 8.42 -14.34
CA LEU A 654 -5.79 9.13 -15.51
C LEU A 654 -5.64 8.17 -16.68
N ASP A 655 -6.21 8.52 -17.82
CA ASP A 655 -5.85 7.94 -19.12
C ASP A 655 -4.59 8.65 -19.65
N ASN A 656 -3.47 7.94 -19.68
CA ASN A 656 -2.20 8.52 -20.12
C ASN A 656 -2.13 8.71 -21.64
N THR A 657 -3.07 8.17 -22.42
CA THR A 657 -3.01 8.22 -23.89
C THR A 657 -3.29 9.62 -24.47
N GLY A 658 -3.99 10.48 -23.72
CA GLY A 658 -4.20 11.89 -24.06
C GLY A 658 -3.04 12.82 -23.65
N VAL A 659 -2.12 12.32 -22.81
CA VAL A 659 -1.00 13.09 -22.27
C VAL A 659 0.21 12.94 -23.17
N ILE A 660 0.77 14.06 -23.64
CA ILE A 660 1.83 14.05 -24.67
C ILE A 660 3.05 14.80 -24.18
N ASN A 661 4.23 14.22 -24.31
CA ASN A 661 5.47 14.92 -23.98
C ASN A 661 5.87 15.97 -25.03
N SER A 662 6.91 16.73 -24.74
CA SER A 662 7.41 17.81 -25.62
C SER A 662 7.80 17.35 -27.04
N LEU A 663 8.09 16.07 -27.23
CA LEU A 663 8.46 15.45 -28.51
C LEU A 663 7.27 14.80 -29.23
N GLY A 664 6.05 14.96 -28.72
CA GLY A 664 4.84 14.45 -29.37
C GLY A 664 4.55 12.97 -29.08
N THR A 665 5.22 12.35 -28.11
CA THR A 665 4.95 10.96 -27.71
C THR A 665 3.87 10.94 -26.65
N ALA A 666 2.79 10.19 -26.91
CA ALA A 666 1.71 9.98 -25.95
C ALA A 666 2.15 9.02 -24.84
N GLY A 667 1.62 9.23 -23.63
CA GLY A 667 1.69 8.27 -22.55
C GLY A 667 0.94 6.97 -22.91
N VAL A 668 1.11 5.95 -22.07
CA VAL A 668 0.52 4.63 -22.30
C VAL A 668 -0.21 4.14 -21.06
N GLY A 669 -1.35 3.46 -21.29
CA GLY A 669 -2.15 2.87 -20.23
C GLY A 669 -2.82 3.90 -19.32
N THR A 670 -3.01 3.54 -18.05
CA THR A 670 -3.64 4.40 -17.06
C THR A 670 -2.78 4.53 -15.80
N THR A 671 -2.97 5.62 -15.07
CA THR A 671 -2.40 5.84 -13.74
C THR A 671 -3.54 6.06 -12.75
N ASN A 672 -3.51 5.38 -11.61
CA ASN A 672 -4.50 5.59 -10.56
C ASN A 672 -3.89 6.35 -9.39
N SER A 673 -4.73 7.04 -8.62
CA SER A 673 -4.37 7.58 -7.32
C SER A 673 -4.31 6.50 -6.23
N ASN A 674 -3.85 6.90 -5.04
CA ASN A 674 -4.23 6.23 -3.79
C ASN A 674 -5.76 6.19 -3.62
N ASN A 675 -6.23 5.25 -2.80
CA ASN A 675 -7.63 5.16 -2.44
C ASN A 675 -8.04 6.34 -1.54
N TYR A 676 -9.29 6.79 -1.67
CA TYR A 676 -9.93 7.72 -0.73
C TYR A 676 -11.37 7.29 -0.44
N THR A 677 -11.89 7.71 0.71
CA THR A 677 -13.26 7.48 1.14
C THR A 677 -14.04 8.76 1.13
N VAL A 678 -15.32 8.63 0.82
CA VAL A 678 -16.27 9.72 0.84
C VAL A 678 -17.42 9.30 1.72
N ASP A 679 -17.67 10.06 2.77
CA ASP A 679 -18.89 9.94 3.57
C ASP A 679 -19.52 11.32 3.76
N THR A 680 -20.48 11.64 2.90
CA THR A 680 -21.22 12.90 2.90
C THR A 680 -22.71 12.68 3.17
N VAL A 681 -23.08 11.49 3.65
CA VAL A 681 -24.41 11.23 4.20
C VAL A 681 -24.50 11.93 5.56
N ARG A 682 -25.70 12.37 5.94
CA ARG A 682 -25.93 12.93 7.28
C ARG A 682 -26.78 11.94 8.08
N PRO A 683 -26.58 11.85 9.39
CA PRO A 683 -27.43 11.05 10.23
C PRO A 683 -28.86 11.63 10.27
N THR A 684 -29.83 10.73 10.21
CA THR A 684 -31.27 10.96 10.30
C THR A 684 -31.83 10.00 11.34
N ALA A 685 -32.80 10.46 12.13
CA ALA A 685 -33.35 9.71 13.25
C ALA A 685 -34.85 9.41 13.08
N THR A 686 -35.30 8.37 13.78
CA THR A 686 -36.71 8.12 14.11
C THR A 686 -36.84 7.90 15.61
N ILE A 687 -37.94 8.35 16.22
CA ILE A 687 -38.16 8.23 17.67
C ILE A 687 -39.51 7.55 17.93
N VAL A 688 -39.52 6.53 18.77
CA VAL A 688 -40.73 5.79 19.17
C VAL A 688 -40.85 5.76 20.69
N VAL A 689 -42.00 6.18 21.20
CA VAL A 689 -42.44 6.00 22.60
C VAL A 689 -43.36 4.78 22.63
N ALA A 690 -42.92 3.70 23.26
CA ALA A 690 -43.51 2.36 23.13
C ALA A 690 -44.93 2.27 23.71
N ASP A 691 -45.10 2.72 24.96
CA ASP A 691 -46.40 2.99 25.57
C ASP A 691 -46.75 4.47 25.38
N ASN A 692 -47.88 4.73 24.73
CA ASN A 692 -48.32 6.07 24.36
C ASN A 692 -49.52 6.58 25.16
N ALA A 693 -49.91 5.91 26.24
CA ALA A 693 -50.95 6.35 27.16
C ALA A 693 -50.54 6.05 28.61
N LEU A 694 -49.77 6.95 29.21
CA LEU A 694 -49.14 6.71 30.50
C LEU A 694 -49.98 7.24 31.66
N LYS A 695 -50.15 6.40 32.69
CA LYS A 695 -50.79 6.78 33.95
C LYS A 695 -49.80 6.90 35.11
N VAL A 696 -50.29 7.26 36.30
CA VAL A 696 -49.44 7.45 37.48
C VAL A 696 -48.63 6.18 37.81
N GLY A 697 -47.30 6.35 37.90
CA GLY A 697 -46.37 5.27 38.22
C GLY A 697 -45.98 4.37 37.04
N GLU A 698 -46.51 4.60 35.85
CA GLU A 698 -46.05 3.94 34.63
C GLU A 698 -44.81 4.63 34.03
N THR A 699 -44.09 3.88 33.20
CA THR A 699 -42.93 4.37 32.44
C THR A 699 -42.97 3.76 31.05
N SER A 700 -42.45 4.45 30.04
CA SER A 700 -42.40 3.98 28.66
C SER A 700 -40.97 3.89 28.15
N LEU A 701 -40.66 2.87 27.36
CA LEU A 701 -39.38 2.81 26.66
C LEU A 701 -39.41 3.76 25.46
N VAL A 702 -38.40 4.62 25.36
CA VAL A 702 -38.16 5.47 24.20
C VAL A 702 -37.01 4.88 23.41
N THR A 703 -37.24 4.67 22.12
CA THR A 703 -36.24 4.15 21.18
C THR A 703 -35.98 5.19 20.10
N ILE A 704 -34.72 5.58 19.95
CA ILE A 704 -34.23 6.46 18.88
C ILE A 704 -33.38 5.59 17.94
N THR A 705 -33.67 5.60 16.65
CA THR A 705 -32.93 4.81 15.66
C THR A 705 -32.44 5.71 14.53
N PHE A 706 -31.14 5.65 14.27
CA PHE A 706 -30.47 6.38 13.19
C PHE A 706 -30.26 5.51 11.95
N ASN A 707 -30.12 6.14 10.77
CA ASN A 707 -29.78 5.43 9.52
C ASN A 707 -28.30 4.98 9.46
N GLU A 708 -27.48 5.46 10.40
CA GLU A 708 -26.06 5.20 10.54
C GLU A 708 -25.63 5.48 11.98
N ALA A 709 -24.43 5.02 12.36
CA ALA A 709 -23.99 5.13 13.74
C ALA A 709 -23.63 6.57 14.08
N VAL A 710 -24.11 7.07 15.23
CA VAL A 710 -23.85 8.44 15.66
C VAL A 710 -23.06 8.52 16.97
N THR A 711 -22.39 9.64 17.13
CA THR A 711 -21.75 10.11 18.35
C THR A 711 -22.36 11.44 18.79
N GLY A 712 -22.09 11.86 20.03
CA GLY A 712 -22.54 13.16 20.54
C GLY A 712 -23.96 13.19 21.13
N LEU A 713 -24.81 12.18 20.88
CA LEU A 713 -26.16 12.16 21.44
C LEU A 713 -26.16 12.14 22.96
N THR A 714 -26.79 13.14 23.56
CA THR A 714 -27.07 13.25 24.99
C THR A 714 -28.53 13.66 25.23
N ASN A 715 -28.97 13.60 26.48
CA ASN A 715 -30.28 14.12 26.85
C ASN A 715 -30.40 15.65 26.69
N ALA A 716 -29.29 16.39 26.53
CA ALA A 716 -29.34 17.83 26.27
C ALA A 716 -29.85 18.15 24.85
N ASP A 717 -29.71 17.19 23.93
CA ASP A 717 -30.20 17.28 22.55
C ASP A 717 -31.70 16.96 22.45
N LEU A 718 -32.33 16.54 23.56
CA LEU A 718 -33.73 16.13 23.61
C LEU A 718 -34.58 17.14 24.40
N THR A 719 -35.66 17.60 23.79
CA THR A 719 -36.75 18.31 24.48
C THR A 719 -37.87 17.32 24.78
N ILE A 720 -38.23 17.18 26.06
CA ILE A 720 -39.18 16.17 26.54
C ILE A 720 -40.39 16.86 27.16
N ALA A 721 -41.57 16.68 26.57
CA ALA A 721 -42.81 17.25 27.11
C ALA A 721 -43.32 16.43 28.31
N ASN A 722 -43.69 17.13 29.39
CA ASN A 722 -44.41 16.60 30.55
C ASN A 722 -43.80 15.34 31.21
N GLY A 723 -42.48 15.17 31.19
CA GLY A 723 -41.81 14.06 31.88
C GLY A 723 -40.30 14.18 31.90
N THR A 724 -39.64 13.10 32.32
CA THR A 724 -38.18 12.96 32.32
C THR A 724 -37.79 11.69 31.58
N LEU A 725 -36.62 11.69 30.95
CA LEU A 725 -36.04 10.52 30.30
C LEU A 725 -34.74 10.18 31.04
N THR A 726 -34.50 8.90 31.32
CA THR A 726 -33.18 8.46 31.81
C THR A 726 -32.09 8.79 30.79
N ALA A 727 -30.82 8.69 31.21
CA ALA A 727 -29.71 8.81 30.28
C ALA A 727 -29.92 7.85 29.09
N VAL A 728 -29.88 8.39 27.87
CA VAL A 728 -29.95 7.57 26.67
C VAL A 728 -28.67 6.75 26.53
N SER A 729 -28.80 5.50 26.10
CA SER A 729 -27.65 4.62 25.87
C SER A 729 -27.85 3.73 24.66
N SER A 730 -26.75 3.39 23.99
CA SER A 730 -26.71 2.47 22.86
C SER A 730 -25.86 1.25 23.18
N SER A 731 -26.29 0.09 22.68
CA SER A 731 -25.56 -1.18 22.78
C SER A 731 -25.05 -1.70 21.44
N ASP A 732 -25.39 -1.02 20.34
CA ASP A 732 -25.08 -1.41 18.95
C ASP A 732 -24.10 -0.45 18.27
N GLY A 733 -23.34 0.30 19.08
CA GLY A 733 -22.31 1.21 18.58
C GLY A 733 -22.84 2.54 18.06
N GLY A 734 -24.04 2.94 18.47
CA GLY A 734 -24.60 4.27 18.19
C GLY A 734 -25.72 4.30 17.16
N ILE A 735 -26.23 3.15 16.69
CA ILE A 735 -27.36 3.09 15.74
C ILE A 735 -28.70 3.25 16.47
N THR A 736 -28.87 2.52 17.57
CA THR A 736 -30.09 2.53 18.39
C THR A 736 -29.79 3.00 19.79
N TRP A 737 -30.54 4.00 20.24
CA TRP A 737 -30.44 4.57 21.58
C TRP A 737 -31.75 4.40 22.33
N THR A 738 -31.66 4.03 23.60
CA THR A 738 -32.84 3.80 24.44
C THR A 738 -32.77 4.55 25.75
N GLY A 739 -33.93 4.97 26.23
CA GLY A 739 -34.11 5.57 27.56
C GLY A 739 -35.51 5.27 28.11
N THR A 740 -35.68 5.35 29.42
CA THR A 740 -36.97 5.14 30.08
C THR A 740 -37.62 6.47 30.40
N PHE A 741 -38.75 6.75 29.77
CA PHE A 741 -39.57 7.94 30.00
C PHE A 741 -40.45 7.73 31.23
N THR A 742 -40.41 8.69 32.15
CA THR A 742 -41.27 8.76 33.33
C THR A 742 -42.11 10.03 33.26
N PRO A 743 -43.45 9.92 33.22
CA PRO A 743 -44.34 11.07 33.14
C PRO A 743 -44.28 11.90 34.43
N THR A 744 -44.46 13.21 34.31
CA THR A 744 -44.56 14.11 35.47
C THR A 744 -45.86 13.81 36.22
N ALA A 745 -45.80 13.81 37.55
CA ALA A 745 -46.97 13.58 38.38
C ALA A 745 -47.99 14.73 38.27
N SER A 746 -49.27 14.41 38.46
CA SER A 746 -50.37 15.37 38.46
C SER A 746 -50.53 16.18 37.16
N ILE A 747 -50.33 15.53 36.01
CA ILE A 747 -50.54 16.11 34.67
C ILE A 747 -51.57 15.27 33.90
N THR A 748 -52.47 15.96 33.21
CA THR A 748 -53.35 15.36 32.19
C THR A 748 -53.13 16.13 30.88
N ASP A 749 -52.53 15.49 29.87
CA ASP A 749 -52.25 16.08 28.57
C ASP A 749 -52.28 15.00 27.48
N THR A 750 -53.02 15.24 26.40
CA THR A 750 -53.20 14.27 25.30
C THR A 750 -52.23 14.50 24.13
N THR A 751 -51.47 15.59 24.13
CA THR A 751 -50.60 16.00 23.02
C THR A 751 -49.17 16.26 23.46
N ASN A 752 -48.35 15.20 23.56
CA ASN A 752 -46.96 15.29 23.97
C ASN A 752 -46.02 14.69 22.93
N LEU A 753 -44.83 15.26 22.82
CA LEU A 753 -43.76 14.81 21.93
C LEU A 753 -42.40 14.86 22.63
N ILE A 754 -41.50 13.97 22.20
CA ILE A 754 -40.06 14.10 22.42
C ILE A 754 -39.45 14.57 21.11
N THR A 755 -38.73 15.68 21.14
CA THR A 755 -38.07 16.28 19.98
C THR A 755 -36.56 16.19 20.15
N LEU A 756 -35.88 15.61 19.16
CA LEU A 756 -34.42 15.59 19.04
C LEU A 756 -33.96 16.75 18.17
N ASP A 757 -32.99 17.53 18.64
CA ASP A 757 -32.17 18.42 17.81
C ASP A 757 -31.08 17.61 17.11
N ASN A 758 -31.23 17.39 15.81
CA ASN A 758 -30.30 16.59 15.04
C ASN A 758 -28.95 17.31 14.83
N THR A 759 -28.83 18.60 15.15
CA THR A 759 -27.57 19.34 14.97
C THR A 759 -26.53 19.02 16.04
N GLY A 760 -26.95 18.47 17.19
CA GLY A 760 -26.08 18.01 18.27
C GLY A 760 -25.49 16.61 18.08
N VAL A 761 -25.95 15.87 17.06
CA VAL A 761 -25.46 14.52 16.75
C VAL A 761 -24.66 14.52 15.46
N SER A 762 -23.56 13.78 15.44
CA SER A 762 -22.75 13.57 14.24
C SER A 762 -22.54 12.08 14.00
N ASP A 763 -22.38 11.68 12.75
CA ASP A 763 -21.91 10.33 12.44
C ASP A 763 -20.42 10.13 12.79
N LEU A 764 -19.85 8.99 12.40
CA LEU A 764 -18.43 8.68 12.62
C LEU A 764 -17.49 9.45 11.68
N ALA A 765 -17.97 9.93 10.53
CA ALA A 765 -17.23 10.79 9.61
C ALA A 765 -17.25 12.27 10.04
N GLY A 766 -18.00 12.59 11.10
CA GLY A 766 -18.14 13.94 11.65
C GLY A 766 -19.26 14.76 11.01
N ASN A 767 -20.08 14.17 10.13
CA ASN A 767 -21.21 14.89 9.55
C ASN A 767 -22.29 15.09 10.60
N ALA A 768 -22.49 16.35 11.00
CA ALA A 768 -23.60 16.70 11.89
C ALA A 768 -24.95 16.41 11.21
N GLY A 769 -25.95 15.99 11.96
CA GLY A 769 -27.33 15.95 11.51
C GLY A 769 -27.88 17.36 11.23
N SER A 770 -29.13 17.43 10.82
CA SER A 770 -29.79 18.70 10.50
C SER A 770 -31.26 18.70 10.88
N GLY A 771 -31.75 19.86 11.33
CA GLY A 771 -33.14 20.05 11.74
C GLY A 771 -33.48 19.29 13.02
N THR A 772 -34.74 18.87 13.15
CA THR A 772 -35.25 18.16 14.32
C THR A 772 -36.01 16.91 13.91
N THR A 773 -36.12 15.94 14.83
CA THR A 773 -36.95 14.74 14.68
C THR A 773 -37.90 14.64 15.87
N ASP A 774 -39.19 14.49 15.60
CA ASP A 774 -40.22 14.26 16.62
C ASP A 774 -40.54 12.78 16.78
N SER A 775 -40.96 12.39 17.98
CA SER A 775 -41.53 11.08 18.27
C SER A 775 -42.97 10.93 17.75
N ASN A 776 -43.54 9.72 17.89
CA ASN A 776 -45.00 9.63 17.94
C ASN A 776 -45.57 10.39 19.15
N ASN A 777 -46.83 10.80 19.05
CA ASN A 777 -47.56 11.39 20.16
C ASN A 777 -47.74 10.40 21.32
N TYR A 778 -47.69 10.89 22.55
CA TYR A 778 -48.10 10.17 23.75
C TYR A 778 -49.04 11.01 24.62
N ALA A 779 -49.99 10.35 25.27
CA ALA A 779 -50.89 10.93 26.25
C ALA A 779 -50.41 10.61 27.67
N ILE A 780 -50.64 11.53 28.60
CA ILE A 780 -50.34 11.39 30.02
C ILE A 780 -51.61 11.68 30.80
N ASP A 781 -51.92 10.83 31.77
CA ASP A 781 -52.89 11.13 32.81
C ASP A 781 -52.41 10.57 34.15
N THR A 782 -51.68 11.38 34.92
CA THR A 782 -51.10 11.01 36.23
C THR A 782 -51.83 11.66 37.41
N VAL A 783 -52.94 12.34 37.15
CA VAL A 783 -53.83 12.85 38.20
C VAL A 783 -54.57 11.66 38.83
N ARG A 784 -54.82 11.72 40.14
CA ARG A 784 -55.62 10.71 40.83
C ARG A 784 -56.97 11.33 41.19
N PRO A 785 -58.06 10.57 41.15
CA PRO A 785 -59.35 11.08 41.58
C PRO A 785 -59.35 11.39 43.08
N THR A 786 -59.83 12.57 43.42
CA THR A 786 -60.15 13.01 44.80
C THR A 786 -61.65 13.18 44.94
N ALA A 787 -62.18 13.15 46.16
CA ALA A 787 -63.61 13.22 46.41
C ALA A 787 -63.98 14.24 47.48
N THR A 788 -65.23 14.68 47.46
CA THR A 788 -65.91 15.37 48.57
C THR A 788 -67.24 14.68 48.84
N ILE A 789 -67.68 14.62 50.10
CA ILE A 789 -68.94 13.98 50.49
C ILE A 789 -69.77 14.96 51.32
N VAL A 790 -71.04 15.14 50.95
CA VAL A 790 -71.98 16.01 51.67
C VAL A 790 -73.24 15.22 52.02
N VAL A 791 -73.59 15.20 53.31
CA VAL A 791 -74.90 14.76 53.83
C VAL A 791 -75.78 16.01 53.96
N ALA A 792 -76.88 16.06 53.20
CA ALA A 792 -77.71 17.24 53.05
C ALA A 792 -78.46 17.63 54.34
N ASP A 793 -79.05 16.66 55.03
CA ASP A 793 -79.66 16.83 56.34
C ASP A 793 -78.72 16.27 57.42
N THR A 794 -78.28 17.15 58.31
CA THR A 794 -77.32 16.81 59.37
C THR A 794 -77.99 16.40 60.68
N THR A 795 -79.32 16.36 60.76
CA THR A 795 -80.07 16.00 61.99
C THR A 795 -81.23 15.10 61.64
N LEU A 796 -81.04 13.78 61.77
CA LEU A 796 -82.03 12.79 61.35
C LEU A 796 -82.75 12.14 62.54
N THR A 797 -84.08 12.16 62.49
CA THR A 797 -84.99 11.48 63.42
C THR A 797 -85.61 10.23 62.82
N ALA A 798 -86.39 9.48 63.61
CA ALA A 798 -87.00 8.23 63.17
C ALA A 798 -87.86 8.42 61.91
N SER A 799 -87.58 7.63 60.87
CA SER A 799 -88.24 7.65 59.55
C SER A 799 -87.84 8.79 58.61
N GLU A 800 -86.88 9.65 58.97
CA GLU A 800 -86.29 10.61 58.06
C GLU A 800 -85.19 9.97 57.19
N THR A 801 -84.89 10.60 56.06
CA THR A 801 -83.79 10.21 55.16
C THR A 801 -83.08 11.45 54.65
N SER A 802 -81.78 11.34 54.34
CA SER A 802 -81.00 12.44 53.77
C SER A 802 -80.44 12.07 52.40
N LEU A 803 -80.37 13.02 51.48
CA LEU A 803 -79.54 12.86 50.29
C LEU A 803 -78.06 12.93 50.69
N VAL A 804 -77.25 12.04 50.14
CA VAL A 804 -75.79 12.08 50.20
C VAL A 804 -75.26 12.30 48.80
N THR A 805 -74.39 13.29 48.65
CA THR A 805 -73.74 13.64 47.38
C THR A 805 -72.24 13.45 47.52
N ILE A 806 -71.67 12.62 46.65
CA ILE A 806 -70.23 12.42 46.49
C ILE A 806 -69.83 13.05 45.15
N THR A 807 -68.85 13.95 45.16
CA THR A 807 -68.33 14.59 43.94
C THR A 807 -66.84 14.31 43.82
N PHE A 808 -66.43 13.74 42.69
CA PHE A 808 -65.03 13.47 42.35
C PHE A 808 -64.40 14.60 41.54
N SER A 809 -63.08 14.76 41.61
CA SER A 809 -62.31 15.75 40.82
C SER A 809 -62.25 15.44 39.33
N GLU A 810 -62.55 14.20 38.97
CA GLU A 810 -62.58 13.68 37.60
C GLU A 810 -63.51 12.45 37.56
N ALA A 811 -63.83 11.98 36.36
CA ALA A 811 -64.80 10.90 36.21
C ALA A 811 -64.18 9.60 36.71
N VAL A 812 -64.92 8.87 37.54
CA VAL A 812 -64.42 7.62 38.14
C VAL A 812 -65.17 6.39 37.67
N SER A 813 -64.46 5.26 37.71
CA SER A 813 -64.94 3.91 37.51
C SER A 813 -64.76 3.08 38.79
N GLY A 814 -65.54 2.00 38.93
CA GLY A 814 -65.41 1.05 40.05
C GLY A 814 -66.02 1.49 41.38
N PHE A 815 -66.45 2.74 41.53
CA PHE A 815 -67.08 3.23 42.77
C PHE A 815 -68.43 2.55 43.05
N THR A 816 -68.56 1.98 44.25
CA THR A 816 -69.77 1.32 44.74
C THR A 816 -69.99 1.61 46.23
N ASN A 817 -71.12 1.19 46.78
CA ASN A 817 -71.36 1.26 48.23
C ASN A 817 -70.35 0.48 49.07
N ALA A 818 -69.64 -0.51 48.51
CA ALA A 818 -68.63 -1.27 49.24
C ALA A 818 -67.40 -0.43 49.60
N ASP A 819 -67.17 0.68 48.88
CA ASP A 819 -66.08 1.61 49.14
C ASP A 819 -66.41 2.59 50.28
N LEU A 820 -67.65 2.57 50.79
CA LEU A 820 -68.15 3.45 51.83
C LEU A 820 -68.29 2.69 53.16
N THR A 821 -67.82 3.30 54.24
CA THR A 821 -68.19 2.95 55.61
C THR A 821 -69.19 3.97 56.14
N ILE A 822 -70.34 3.51 56.60
CA ILE A 822 -71.46 4.35 57.00
C ILE A 822 -71.69 4.17 58.49
N ALA A 823 -71.51 5.24 59.28
CA ALA A 823 -71.81 5.21 60.70
C ALA A 823 -73.34 5.28 60.94
N ASN A 824 -73.85 4.36 61.76
CA ASN A 824 -75.22 4.38 62.29
C ASN A 824 -76.34 4.50 61.24
N GLY A 825 -76.17 3.95 60.04
CA GLY A 825 -77.21 3.92 59.01
C GLY A 825 -76.83 3.11 57.78
N THR A 826 -77.68 3.19 56.76
CA THR A 826 -77.46 2.55 55.45
C THR A 826 -77.63 3.56 54.32
N LEU A 827 -77.00 3.30 53.19
CA LEU A 827 -77.21 4.05 51.94
C LEU A 827 -77.97 3.17 50.95
N SER A 828 -78.83 3.79 50.15
CA SER A 828 -79.29 3.20 48.89
C SER A 828 -78.10 2.98 47.94
N ALA A 829 -78.33 2.24 46.85
CA ALA A 829 -77.33 2.11 45.80
C ALA A 829 -76.87 3.50 45.32
N VAL A 830 -75.56 3.73 45.26
CA VAL A 830 -74.99 4.95 44.67
C VAL A 830 -75.25 4.96 43.17
N SER A 831 -75.56 6.14 42.61
CA SER A 831 -75.78 6.31 41.17
C SER A 831 -75.25 7.65 40.66
N SER A 832 -74.77 7.68 39.42
CA SER A 832 -74.29 8.89 38.72
C SER A 832 -75.04 9.04 37.39
N SER A 833 -75.27 10.30 36.99
CA SER A 833 -75.91 10.67 35.72
C SER A 833 -75.00 11.50 34.81
N ASP A 834 -73.81 11.89 35.30
CA ASP A 834 -72.85 12.76 34.61
C ASP A 834 -71.58 12.01 34.18
N GLY A 835 -71.68 10.69 34.03
CA GLY A 835 -70.57 9.86 33.57
C GLY A 835 -69.53 9.54 34.65
N GLY A 836 -69.90 9.66 35.92
CA GLY A 836 -69.07 9.23 37.05
C GLY A 836 -68.40 10.35 37.84
N ILE A 837 -68.76 11.63 37.63
CA ILE A 837 -68.22 12.76 38.39
C ILE A 837 -68.98 12.93 39.71
N THR A 838 -70.32 12.95 39.65
CA THR A 838 -71.19 13.14 40.80
C THR A 838 -72.04 11.90 41.04
N TRP A 839 -72.03 11.41 42.27
CA TRP A 839 -72.78 10.25 42.72
C TRP A 839 -73.71 10.62 43.86
N THR A 840 -74.92 10.06 43.84
CA THR A 840 -75.94 10.29 44.88
C THR A 840 -76.51 8.99 45.43
N ALA A 841 -76.87 9.02 46.72
CA ALA A 841 -77.59 7.96 47.40
C ALA A 841 -78.44 8.55 48.54
N THR A 842 -79.49 7.83 48.93
CA THR A 842 -80.34 8.18 50.07
C THR A 842 -79.83 7.48 51.33
N PHE A 843 -79.48 8.24 52.35
CA PHE A 843 -79.12 7.78 53.68
C PHE A 843 -80.36 7.58 54.54
N THR A 844 -80.46 6.40 55.17
CA THR A 844 -81.49 6.06 56.15
C THR A 844 -80.82 5.76 57.50
N PRO A 845 -81.16 6.49 58.57
CA PRO A 845 -80.56 6.27 59.88
C PRO A 845 -81.00 4.91 60.45
N SER A 846 -80.13 4.27 61.22
CA SER A 846 -80.47 3.04 61.96
C SER A 846 -81.49 3.37 63.04
N ALA A 847 -82.44 2.45 63.29
CA ALA A 847 -83.43 2.63 64.35
C ALA A 847 -82.78 2.50 65.74
N SER A 848 -83.35 3.18 66.74
CA SER A 848 -82.91 3.12 68.15
C SER A 848 -81.46 3.56 68.41
N VAL A 849 -80.97 4.56 67.67
CA VAL A 849 -79.63 5.16 67.86
C VAL A 849 -79.78 6.63 68.25
N ASN A 850 -79.01 7.06 69.26
CA ASN A 850 -78.75 8.47 69.53
C ASN A 850 -77.24 8.71 69.51
N ASP A 851 -76.75 9.38 68.47
CA ASP A 851 -75.33 9.67 68.28
C ASP A 851 -75.15 11.04 67.62
N THR A 852 -74.28 11.87 68.19
CA THR A 852 -74.03 13.24 67.74
C THR A 852 -72.83 13.38 66.80
N THR A 853 -72.03 12.31 66.63
CA THR A 853 -70.78 12.32 65.87
C THR A 853 -70.72 11.18 64.86
N ASN A 854 -71.34 11.36 63.69
CA ASN A 854 -71.36 10.37 62.62
C ASN A 854 -70.72 10.89 61.34
N LEU A 855 -70.03 10.00 60.61
CA LEU A 855 -69.41 10.28 59.33
C LEU A 855 -69.66 9.14 58.35
N ILE A 856 -69.78 9.49 57.07
CA ILE A 856 -69.59 8.56 55.95
C ILE A 856 -68.14 8.70 55.50
N THR A 857 -67.42 7.58 55.46
CA THR A 857 -66.02 7.54 55.03
C THR A 857 -65.91 6.77 53.73
N LEU A 858 -65.39 7.41 52.69
CA LEU A 858 -65.00 6.77 51.44
C LEU A 858 -63.55 6.30 51.54
N ASN A 859 -63.31 5.04 51.18
CA ASN A 859 -61.99 4.55 50.89
C ASN A 859 -61.64 4.87 49.42
N ASN A 860 -60.81 5.89 49.20
CA ASN A 860 -60.45 6.32 47.85
C ASN A 860 -59.60 5.27 47.12
N THR A 861 -59.03 4.27 47.80
CA THR A 861 -58.27 3.19 47.15
C THR A 861 -59.15 2.21 46.38
N GLY A 862 -60.47 2.24 46.56
CA GLY A 862 -61.42 1.43 45.79
C GLY A 862 -61.88 2.08 44.48
N VAL A 863 -61.54 3.36 44.28
CA VAL A 863 -62.04 4.18 43.17
C VAL A 863 -60.89 4.49 42.22
N SER A 864 -61.09 4.35 40.92
CA SER A 864 -60.09 4.75 39.91
C SER A 864 -60.72 5.66 38.87
N ASP A 865 -59.93 6.52 38.24
CA ASP A 865 -60.42 7.31 37.09
C ASP A 865 -60.55 6.45 35.82
N LEU A 866 -60.69 7.10 34.66
CA LEU A 866 -60.77 6.44 33.36
C LEU A 866 -59.41 5.99 32.81
N ALA A 867 -58.31 6.65 33.17
CA ALA A 867 -56.95 6.21 32.85
C ALA A 867 -56.50 5.02 33.74
N GLY A 868 -57.28 4.73 34.80
CA GLY A 868 -57.03 3.67 35.76
C GLY A 868 -56.11 4.10 36.90
N ASN A 869 -55.99 5.40 37.19
CA ASN A 869 -55.32 5.86 38.40
C ASN A 869 -56.25 5.69 39.59
N THR A 870 -55.84 4.86 40.54
CA THR A 870 -56.59 4.66 41.78
C THR A 870 -56.44 5.88 42.69
N GLY A 871 -57.51 6.28 43.37
CA GLY A 871 -57.47 7.28 44.44
C GLY A 871 -56.59 6.84 45.62
N SER A 872 -56.35 7.75 46.56
CA SER A 872 -55.51 7.48 47.73
C SER A 872 -56.14 8.01 49.02
N GLY A 873 -55.89 7.30 50.12
CA GLY A 873 -56.40 7.64 51.45
C GLY A 873 -57.91 7.50 51.57
N THR A 874 -58.50 8.31 52.45
CA THR A 874 -59.93 8.32 52.72
C THR A 874 -60.51 9.72 52.64
N THR A 875 -61.79 9.82 52.29
CA THR A 875 -62.55 11.08 52.29
C THR A 875 -63.70 10.96 53.29
N ASN A 876 -63.83 11.92 54.21
CA ASN A 876 -64.94 11.96 55.15
C ASN A 876 -66.01 12.95 54.70
N SER A 877 -67.27 12.67 55.04
CA SER A 877 -68.36 13.65 54.93
C SER A 877 -68.28 14.77 55.96
N ASN A 878 -69.19 15.74 55.87
CA ASN A 878 -69.58 16.52 57.04
C ASN A 878 -70.21 15.62 58.12
N ASN A 879 -70.18 16.09 59.37
CA ASN A 879 -70.81 15.39 60.50
C ASN A 879 -72.35 15.41 60.39
N TYR A 880 -73.00 14.32 60.79
CA TYR A 880 -74.45 14.26 60.98
C TYR A 880 -74.81 13.65 62.34
N MET A 881 -75.97 14.03 62.86
CA MET A 881 -76.54 13.59 64.14
C MET A 881 -77.76 12.70 63.88
N ILE A 882 -77.93 11.67 64.70
CA ILE A 882 -79.05 10.74 64.62
C ILE A 882 -79.73 10.69 65.99
N ASP A 883 -81.07 10.78 66.00
CA ASP A 883 -81.91 10.52 67.17
C ASP A 883 -83.17 9.72 66.78
N THR A 884 -83.05 8.39 66.78
CA THR A 884 -84.11 7.46 66.39
C THR A 884 -84.58 6.58 67.54
N VAL A 885 -84.24 6.93 68.79
CA VAL A 885 -84.69 6.21 69.99
C VAL A 885 -86.19 6.47 70.21
N PRO A 886 -87.06 5.45 70.13
CA PRO A 886 -88.48 5.64 70.36
C PRO A 886 -88.75 5.92 71.85
N PRO A 887 -89.74 6.76 72.19
CA PRO A 887 -90.12 7.00 73.58
C PRO A 887 -90.73 5.74 74.19
N THR A 888 -90.31 5.35 75.39
CA THR A 888 -90.94 4.29 76.18
C THR A 888 -91.85 4.89 77.24
N ALA A 889 -92.96 4.21 77.55
CA ALA A 889 -93.93 4.63 78.54
C ALA A 889 -94.13 3.56 79.62
N THR A 890 -94.19 3.98 80.88
CA THR A 890 -94.62 3.12 81.99
C THR A 890 -95.99 3.57 82.49
N ILE A 891 -96.91 2.61 82.66
CA ILE A 891 -98.28 2.87 83.12
C ILE A 891 -98.44 2.27 84.51
N VAL A 892 -98.84 3.12 85.46
CA VAL A 892 -99.15 2.70 86.84
C VAL A 892 -100.58 3.10 87.16
N VAL A 893 -101.37 2.11 87.60
CA VAL A 893 -102.71 2.33 88.15
C VAL A 893 -102.59 2.34 89.67
N ALA A 894 -103.06 3.41 90.33
CA ALA A 894 -102.84 3.60 91.77
C ALA A 894 -103.61 2.60 92.64
N ASP A 895 -104.78 2.14 92.17
CA ASP A 895 -105.60 1.10 92.78
C ASP A 895 -106.18 0.19 91.68
N ASN A 896 -105.91 -1.11 91.79
CA ASN A 896 -106.22 -2.12 90.77
C ASN A 896 -107.52 -2.90 91.10
N ALA A 897 -108.20 -2.58 92.21
CA ALA A 897 -109.36 -3.33 92.72
C ALA A 897 -110.59 -2.42 92.97
N LEU A 898 -111.01 -1.71 91.93
CA LEU A 898 -112.11 -0.73 91.99
C LEU A 898 -113.51 -1.36 92.15
N LYS A 899 -114.35 -0.75 93.00
CA LYS A 899 -115.80 -1.04 93.14
C LYS A 899 -116.66 -0.02 92.40
N ILE A 900 -117.96 -0.33 92.23
CA ILE A 900 -118.93 0.56 91.58
C ILE A 900 -118.92 1.95 92.26
N GLY A 901 -118.63 2.99 91.46
CA GLY A 901 -118.59 4.39 91.88
C GLY A 901 -117.21 4.93 92.26
N GLU A 902 -116.16 4.12 92.28
CA GLU A 902 -114.79 4.56 92.58
C GLU A 902 -114.01 4.96 91.31
N THR A 903 -112.97 5.79 91.47
CA THR A 903 -112.05 6.18 90.40
C THR A 903 -110.60 5.92 90.85
N SER A 904 -109.73 5.49 89.93
CA SER A 904 -108.29 5.28 90.18
C SER A 904 -107.48 6.20 89.28
N LEU A 905 -106.39 6.75 89.81
CA LEU A 905 -105.47 7.57 89.03
C LEU A 905 -104.58 6.65 88.18
N VAL A 906 -104.58 6.87 86.87
CA VAL A 906 -103.63 6.25 85.93
C VAL A 906 -102.53 7.26 85.64
N THR A 907 -101.29 6.94 86.01
CA THR A 907 -100.11 7.76 85.69
C THR A 907 -99.33 7.09 84.57
N ILE A 908 -99.03 7.86 83.53
CA ILE A 908 -98.24 7.41 82.37
C ILE A 908 -96.98 8.27 82.32
N THR A 909 -95.82 7.64 82.50
CA THR A 909 -94.53 8.32 82.49
C THR A 909 -93.75 7.91 81.25
N PHE A 910 -93.38 8.88 80.41
CA PHE A 910 -92.50 8.66 79.27
C PHE A 910 -91.04 8.92 79.68
N ASP A 911 -90.11 8.16 79.13
CA ASP A 911 -88.67 8.32 79.36
C ASP A 911 -88.05 9.51 78.62
N GLN A 912 -88.77 10.07 77.64
CA GLN A 912 -88.45 11.31 76.93
C GLN A 912 -89.72 12.09 76.60
N ALA A 913 -89.56 13.35 76.19
CA ALA A 913 -90.69 14.20 75.81
C ALA A 913 -91.43 13.60 74.61
N VAL A 914 -92.75 13.45 74.71
CA VAL A 914 -93.61 12.94 73.65
C VAL A 914 -94.59 14.00 73.17
N SER A 915 -94.92 13.98 71.88
CA SER A 915 -95.95 14.82 71.27
C SER A 915 -97.05 13.95 70.67
N GLY A 916 -98.32 14.39 70.75
CA GLY A 916 -99.45 13.72 70.10
C GLY A 916 -100.10 12.58 70.90
N PHE A 917 -99.65 12.30 72.13
CA PHE A 917 -100.31 11.35 73.03
C PHE A 917 -101.64 11.92 73.57
N THR A 918 -102.72 11.18 73.39
CA THR A 918 -104.09 11.56 73.78
C THR A 918 -104.81 10.40 74.47
N ASN A 919 -106.01 10.65 75.01
CA ASN A 919 -106.84 9.59 75.58
C ASN A 919 -107.28 8.52 74.56
N ALA A 920 -107.21 8.80 73.25
CA ALA A 920 -107.54 7.81 72.22
C ALA A 920 -106.48 6.72 72.08
N ASP A 921 -105.27 6.96 72.60
CA ASP A 921 -104.13 6.04 72.56
C ASP A 921 -104.12 5.05 73.73
N LEU A 922 -105.18 5.08 74.55
CA LEU A 922 -105.40 4.19 75.70
C LEU A 922 -106.58 3.26 75.41
N THR A 923 -106.35 1.94 75.46
CA THR A 923 -107.36 0.89 75.25
C THR A 923 -107.59 0.06 76.50
#